data_AF-A0A6A3FXU8-F1
#
_entry.id   AF-A0A6A3FXU8-F1
#
_cell.length_a   1.000
_cell.length_b   1.000
_cell.length_c   1.000
_cell.angle_alpha   90.00
_cell.angle_beta   90.00
_cell.angle_gamma   90.00
#
_symmetry.space_group_name_H-M   'P 1'
#
loop_
_entity.id
_entity.type
_entity.pdbx_description
1 polymer ?
#
loop_
_entity_poly.entity_id
_entity_poly.type
_entity_poly.pdbx_seq_one_letter_code
_entity_poly.pdbx_strand_id
1 'polypeptide(L)'
;MKVIQLGGANDGLCHFLSLGGFEMLLDCGVKMQSLVREDQQGRGSVYRLQLPALSSVDVAALDVVLLSNHLTLLALPLLTEVLGFKGRIYATQLTLDFGRVFLEELAALTQGDGSAVFVFEGVTDGLETELPMYSLKEIEKCYKKIQCVEYSEVVPLVYGVQVTALSSGHSLGASIWLVEGPNDRLAYVAAASGDYNRHPKELDLMPLVDCETLLLTDLKPDRDPHSNTERMVEHVLSGVTRVLERGGVCIVPTSPCGVVFDLVEAVYAACLHNKQNVPMYFISDHASRVMELTQLGAEWLCEKKIEKLYAGEDAFLHESLLKNNLFHAVADVTAATAATFQNGSIIFAGHPSLKFGRAPELIHMLGNESRNAVLLIDPSVDATDAFAPFQDLKIEKIACPIDPRLSCGDANQFIARCCPNNLIVPYEYTIAPPTSAAEGAEMSSHFSRVLPLHELTAAKTKTELLTFPMKQFEPIVIEKTSKYLDGRLDPKLAAQATITEVNGKAAACVSGVLNVKRKAFVLGPSLVFPAIPSSSDVSDESKLKGTGKRKASSISDADASSTPQSIDYKEKSNLLLGQVDEDRLMKQVKTHDPQAQVYISQGQGDADVFMSIPSLDARITLWKETGKTLVETEKEDARALLTSFILAQLVVISQG
;
A
#
# COMPACT_ATOMS: atom_id res chain seq x y z
N MET A 1 -10.75 -2.47 -14.29
CA MET A 1 -9.78 -2.28 -13.17
C MET A 1 -9.72 -3.53 -12.32
N LYS A 2 -8.56 -3.86 -11.73
CA LYS A 2 -8.40 -4.97 -10.77
C LYS A 2 -7.65 -4.48 -9.53
N VAL A 3 -8.15 -4.81 -8.33
CA VAL A 3 -7.51 -4.47 -7.04
C VAL A 3 -7.32 -5.76 -6.24
N ILE A 4 -6.18 -5.90 -5.58
CA ILE A 4 -5.88 -7.02 -4.65
C ILE A 4 -5.24 -6.45 -3.38
N GLN A 5 -5.75 -6.84 -2.22
CA GLN A 5 -5.13 -6.51 -0.94
C GLN A 5 -4.01 -7.49 -0.62
N LEU A 6 -2.79 -6.97 -0.41
CA LEU A 6 -1.61 -7.74 -0.02
C LEU A 6 -1.34 -7.62 1.49
N GLY A 7 -1.64 -6.44 2.05
CA GLY A 7 -1.62 -6.16 3.48
C GLY A 7 -2.64 -5.07 3.84
N GLY A 8 -3.40 -5.29 4.92
CA GLY A 8 -4.35 -4.31 5.46
C GLY A 8 -3.70 -3.24 6.32
N ALA A 9 -4.54 -2.38 6.91
CA ALA A 9 -4.09 -1.28 7.78
C ALA A 9 -3.18 -1.74 8.93
N ASN A 10 -3.49 -2.89 9.54
CA ASN A 10 -2.71 -3.46 10.63
C ASN A 10 -1.60 -4.42 10.19
N ASP A 11 -1.50 -4.76 8.90
CA ASP A 11 -0.56 -5.77 8.38
C ASP A 11 0.55 -5.18 7.48
N GLY A 12 0.71 -3.86 7.51
CA GLY A 12 1.56 -3.14 6.55
C GLY A 12 0.78 -2.88 5.27
N LEU A 13 0.22 -1.68 5.16
CA LEU A 13 -0.65 -1.29 4.06
C LEU A 13 0.03 -1.52 2.70
N CYS A 14 -0.60 -2.34 1.86
CA CYS A 14 -0.08 -2.68 0.55
C CYS A 14 -1.16 -3.27 -0.35
N HIS A 15 -1.37 -2.69 -1.52
CA HIS A 15 -2.37 -3.14 -2.49
C HIS A 15 -1.79 -3.19 -3.90
N PHE A 16 -2.18 -4.20 -4.67
CA PHE A 16 -1.91 -4.26 -6.10
C PHE A 16 -3.09 -3.65 -6.87
N LEU A 17 -2.80 -2.77 -7.81
CA LEU A 17 -3.78 -2.15 -8.70
C LEU A 17 -3.38 -2.37 -10.16
N SER A 18 -4.31 -2.88 -10.97
CA SER A 18 -4.21 -2.89 -12.43
C SER A 18 -5.29 -2.00 -13.05
N LEU A 19 -4.84 -0.91 -13.68
CA LEU A 19 -5.70 0.10 -14.31
C LEU A 19 -5.10 0.51 -15.65
N GLY A 20 -5.91 0.51 -16.72
CA GLY A 20 -5.43 0.92 -18.05
C GLY A 20 -4.30 0.05 -18.63
N GLY A 21 -4.12 -1.18 -18.14
CA GLY A 21 -2.99 -2.04 -18.53
C GLY A 21 -1.67 -1.73 -17.82
N PHE A 22 -1.71 -0.82 -16.86
CA PHE A 22 -0.61 -0.45 -15.99
C PHE A 22 -0.72 -1.20 -14.66
N GLU A 23 0.40 -1.70 -14.16
CA GLU A 23 0.46 -2.43 -12.90
C GLU A 23 1.13 -1.55 -11.84
N MET A 24 0.39 -1.24 -10.79
CA MET A 24 0.80 -0.34 -9.73
C MET A 24 0.80 -1.08 -8.39
N LEU A 25 1.76 -0.73 -7.55
CA LEU A 25 1.70 -0.99 -6.12
C LEU A 25 1.25 0.28 -5.41
N LEU A 26 0.15 0.19 -4.68
CA LEU A 26 -0.31 1.24 -3.78
C LEU A 26 0.21 0.89 -2.39
N ASP A 27 1.15 1.70 -1.90
CA ASP A 27 1.80 1.55 -0.61
C ASP A 27 2.66 0.28 -0.44
N CYS A 28 3.69 0.38 0.39
CA CYS A 28 4.69 -0.65 0.68
C CYS A 28 5.09 -0.57 2.17
N GLY A 29 4.11 -0.76 3.05
CA GLY A 29 4.28 -0.69 4.50
C GLY A 29 4.91 -1.93 5.13
N VAL A 30 5.01 -1.91 6.47
CA VAL A 30 5.47 -3.02 7.33
C VAL A 30 4.49 -3.18 8.48
N LYS A 31 4.27 -4.41 8.95
CA LYS A 31 3.45 -4.68 10.12
C LYS A 31 4.17 -4.30 11.42
N MET A 32 4.11 -3.04 11.82
CA MET A 32 4.81 -2.54 13.02
C MET A 32 4.40 -3.24 14.32
N GLN A 33 3.13 -3.62 14.44
CA GLN A 33 2.63 -4.34 15.63
C GLN A 33 3.30 -5.70 15.82
N SER A 34 3.68 -6.36 14.73
CA SER A 34 4.37 -7.66 14.75
C SER A 34 5.82 -7.59 15.21
N LEU A 35 6.36 -6.40 15.51
CA LEU A 35 7.71 -6.29 16.02
C LEU A 35 7.86 -7.10 17.30
N VAL A 36 8.65 -8.16 17.27
CA VAL A 36 9.00 -8.97 18.44
C VAL A 36 10.49 -8.83 18.69
N ARG A 37 10.86 -8.63 19.96
CA ARG A 37 12.25 -8.70 20.43
C ARG A 37 12.43 -10.02 21.18
N GLU A 38 13.36 -10.84 20.71
CA GLU A 38 13.76 -12.09 21.37
C GLU A 38 15.20 -11.99 21.85
N ASP A 39 15.43 -12.16 23.14
CA ASP A 39 16.79 -12.18 23.68
C ASP A 39 17.38 -13.59 23.58
N GLN A 40 18.48 -13.73 22.83
CA GLN A 40 19.21 -14.98 22.73
C GLN A 40 20.27 -15.06 23.84
N GLN A 41 20.24 -16.16 24.61
CA GLN A 41 21.19 -16.40 25.71
C GLN A 41 22.65 -16.33 25.20
N GLY A 42 23.33 -15.21 25.49
CA GLY A 42 24.74 -14.98 25.16
C GLY A 42 25.04 -14.56 23.71
N ARG A 43 24.03 -14.24 22.88
CA ARG A 43 24.21 -13.83 21.47
C ARG A 43 23.50 -12.52 21.07
N GLY A 44 22.96 -11.78 22.02
CA GLY A 44 22.27 -10.50 21.79
C GLY A 44 20.77 -10.65 21.54
N SER A 45 20.12 -9.59 21.07
CA SER A 45 18.67 -9.55 20.83
C SER A 45 18.36 -9.65 19.34
N VAL A 46 17.34 -10.44 18.96
CA VAL A 46 16.83 -10.52 17.59
C VAL A 46 15.49 -9.81 17.49
N TYR A 47 15.38 -8.89 16.54
CA TYR A 47 14.13 -8.21 16.20
C TYR A 47 13.51 -8.86 14.96
N ARG A 48 12.24 -9.26 15.05
CA ARG A 48 11.47 -9.80 13.92
C ARG A 48 10.34 -8.85 13.55
N LEU A 49 10.19 -8.54 12.27
CA LEU A 49 9.06 -7.79 11.73
C LEU A 49 8.44 -8.51 10.54
N GLN A 50 7.12 -8.55 10.47
CA GLN A 50 6.40 -9.14 9.36
C GLN A 50 6.22 -8.14 8.20
N LEU A 51 6.45 -8.60 6.98
CA LEU A 51 6.15 -7.85 5.75
C LEU A 51 4.76 -8.21 5.20
N PRO A 52 4.14 -7.30 4.43
CA PRO A 52 2.98 -7.66 3.62
C PRO A 52 3.36 -8.72 2.59
N ALA A 53 2.35 -9.32 1.96
CA ALA A 53 2.52 -10.44 1.03
C ALA A 53 3.07 -10.03 -0.35
N LEU A 54 4.20 -9.32 -0.37
CA LEU A 54 4.88 -8.81 -1.57
C LEU A 54 5.35 -9.93 -2.51
N SER A 55 5.61 -11.12 -1.98
CA SER A 55 5.99 -12.31 -2.75
C SER A 55 4.89 -12.79 -3.70
N SER A 56 3.65 -12.36 -3.51
CA SER A 56 2.51 -12.72 -4.36
C SER A 56 2.41 -11.91 -5.66
N VAL A 57 3.26 -10.89 -5.83
CA VAL A 57 3.28 -9.99 -7.00
C VAL A 57 4.58 -10.12 -7.77
N ASP A 58 4.50 -10.14 -9.10
CA ASP A 58 5.68 -10.03 -9.95
C ASP A 58 6.23 -8.59 -9.92
N VAL A 59 7.21 -8.38 -9.06
CA VAL A 59 7.87 -7.09 -8.85
C VAL A 59 8.53 -6.55 -10.13
N ALA A 60 8.93 -7.43 -11.05
CA ALA A 60 9.52 -7.02 -12.33
C ALA A 60 8.48 -6.50 -13.33
N ALA A 61 7.21 -6.89 -13.17
CA ALA A 61 6.12 -6.45 -14.03
C ALA A 61 5.53 -5.10 -13.61
N LEU A 62 5.64 -4.74 -12.32
CA LEU A 62 5.19 -3.47 -11.74
C LEU A 62 5.83 -2.26 -12.44
N ASP A 63 4.97 -1.33 -12.83
CA ASP A 63 5.38 -0.11 -13.53
C ASP A 63 5.63 1.06 -12.55
N VAL A 64 4.81 1.17 -11.49
CA VAL A 64 4.86 2.28 -10.50
C VAL A 64 4.54 1.82 -9.08
N VAL A 65 5.16 2.48 -8.10
CA VAL A 65 4.75 2.48 -6.68
C VAL A 65 4.25 3.88 -6.30
N LEU A 66 3.08 3.98 -5.66
CA LEU A 66 2.54 5.22 -5.09
C LEU A 66 2.58 5.12 -3.57
N LEU A 67 3.16 6.10 -2.88
CA LEU A 67 3.31 6.12 -1.43
C LEU A 67 2.46 7.23 -0.81
N SER A 68 1.54 6.85 0.07
CA SER A 68 0.53 7.73 0.65
C SER A 68 1.02 8.45 1.89
N ASN A 69 1.82 7.83 2.78
CA ASN A 69 2.30 8.48 4.00
C ASN A 69 3.63 7.87 4.50
N HIS A 70 4.20 8.44 5.56
CA HIS A 70 5.53 8.07 6.05
C HIS A 70 5.67 6.61 6.51
N LEU A 71 4.58 5.94 6.92
CA LEU A 71 4.60 4.53 7.34
C LEU A 71 4.44 3.57 6.15
N THR A 72 3.95 4.04 5.01
CA THR A 72 3.67 3.20 3.87
C THR A 72 4.88 2.99 2.95
N LEU A 73 6.06 3.47 3.32
CA LEU A 73 7.30 3.25 2.57
C LEU A 73 8.33 2.38 3.30
N LEU A 74 7.97 1.82 4.46
CA LEU A 74 8.91 1.15 5.35
C LEU A 74 9.50 -0.17 4.81
N ALA A 75 8.83 -0.81 3.83
CA ALA A 75 9.34 -1.98 3.12
C ALA A 75 9.96 -1.64 1.75
N LEU A 76 9.94 -0.37 1.34
CA LEU A 76 10.40 0.07 0.02
C LEU A 76 11.88 -0.25 -0.27
N PRO A 77 12.83 -0.13 0.67
CA PRO A 77 14.22 -0.53 0.41
C PRO A 77 14.36 -2.01 0.04
N LEU A 78 13.54 -2.90 0.63
CA LEU A 78 13.53 -4.33 0.27
C LEU A 78 12.96 -4.54 -1.13
N LEU A 79 11.86 -3.85 -1.45
CA LEU A 79 11.24 -3.92 -2.78
C LEU A 79 12.23 -3.52 -3.88
N THR A 80 13.03 -2.48 -3.63
CA THR A 80 13.92 -1.88 -4.63
C THR A 80 15.30 -2.52 -4.72
N GLU A 81 15.89 -2.94 -3.60
CA GLU A 81 17.26 -3.47 -3.55
C GLU A 81 17.32 -5.00 -3.49
N VAL A 82 16.31 -5.66 -2.92
CA VAL A 82 16.27 -7.12 -2.75
C VAL A 82 15.36 -7.76 -3.81
N LEU A 83 14.12 -7.27 -3.94
CA LEU A 83 13.14 -7.84 -4.88
C LEU A 83 13.30 -7.32 -6.33
N GLY A 84 14.17 -6.32 -6.53
CA GLY A 84 14.61 -5.90 -7.86
C GLY A 84 13.61 -5.05 -8.64
N PHE A 85 12.76 -4.27 -7.97
CA PHE A 85 11.85 -3.32 -8.62
C PHE A 85 12.60 -2.29 -9.48
N LYS A 86 12.10 -2.05 -10.70
CA LYS A 86 12.70 -1.13 -11.70
C LYS A 86 11.77 -0.04 -12.21
N GLY A 87 10.53 -0.01 -11.74
CA GLY A 87 9.55 1.01 -12.11
C GLY A 87 9.84 2.35 -11.44
N ARG A 88 8.88 3.28 -11.54
CA ARG A 88 8.97 4.60 -10.89
C ARG A 88 8.31 4.57 -9.52
N ILE A 89 8.74 5.46 -8.63
CA ILE A 89 8.19 5.56 -7.27
C ILE A 89 7.80 7.02 -7.07
N TYR A 90 6.56 7.26 -6.64
CA TYR A 90 6.07 8.61 -6.37
C TYR A 90 5.63 8.74 -4.91
N ALA A 91 6.00 9.86 -4.30
CA ALA A 91 5.66 10.20 -2.94
C ALA A 91 5.71 11.73 -2.78
N THR A 92 5.02 12.26 -1.79
CA THR A 92 5.17 13.67 -1.41
C THR A 92 6.48 13.90 -0.64
N GLN A 93 7.00 15.13 -0.65
CA GLN A 93 8.28 15.46 -0.03
C GLN A 93 8.32 15.11 1.47
N LEU A 94 7.33 15.57 2.25
CA LEU A 94 7.31 15.29 3.70
C LEU A 94 7.06 13.82 4.04
N THR A 95 6.33 13.08 3.20
CA THR A 95 6.21 11.62 3.35
C THR A 95 7.59 10.97 3.30
N LEU A 96 8.44 11.39 2.37
CA LEU A 96 9.80 10.86 2.24
C LEU A 96 10.71 11.28 3.37
N ASP A 97 10.66 12.54 3.77
CA ASP A 97 11.55 13.07 4.80
C ASP A 97 11.27 12.46 6.17
N PHE A 98 10.00 12.37 6.57
CA PHE A 98 9.63 11.67 7.80
C PHE A 98 9.83 10.16 7.67
N GLY A 99 9.46 9.56 6.53
CA GLY A 99 9.71 8.15 6.27
C GLY A 99 11.19 7.78 6.42
N ARG A 100 12.10 8.71 6.08
CA ARG A 100 13.54 8.48 6.20
C ARG A 100 13.97 8.36 7.64
N VAL A 101 13.40 9.17 8.52
CA VAL A 101 13.63 9.07 9.97
C VAL A 101 13.23 7.69 10.46
N PHE A 102 12.03 7.20 10.09
CA PHE A 102 11.59 5.86 10.49
C PHE A 102 12.44 4.73 9.94
N LEU A 103 12.84 4.80 8.66
CA LEU A 103 13.73 3.80 8.06
C LEU A 103 15.10 3.78 8.76
N GLU A 104 15.66 4.94 9.10
CA GLU A 104 16.92 5.07 9.82
C GLU A 104 16.80 4.49 11.25
N GLU A 105 15.68 4.75 11.95
CA GLU A 105 15.37 4.17 13.26
C GLU A 105 15.22 2.64 13.21
N LEU A 106 14.55 2.09 12.18
CA LEU A 106 14.45 0.63 11.99
C LEU A 106 15.81 0.01 11.67
N ALA A 107 16.61 0.65 10.81
CA ALA A 107 17.96 0.18 10.47
C ALA A 107 18.88 0.17 11.71
N ALA A 108 18.66 1.08 12.67
CA ALA A 108 19.40 1.12 13.92
C ALA A 108 19.20 -0.15 14.79
N LEU A 109 18.11 -0.91 14.60
CA LEU A 109 17.88 -2.18 15.31
C LEU A 109 18.92 -3.26 14.99
N THR A 110 19.65 -3.13 13.89
CA THR A 110 20.77 -4.02 13.52
C THR A 110 22.13 -3.62 14.10
N GLN A 111 22.22 -2.52 14.83
CA GLN A 111 23.50 -2.05 15.36
C GLN A 111 23.82 -2.70 16.72
N GLY A 112 25.10 -2.90 17.00
CA GLY A 112 25.59 -3.49 18.25
C GLY A 112 25.57 -5.03 18.24
N ASP A 113 25.13 -5.62 19.36
CA ASP A 113 24.98 -7.09 19.51
C ASP A 113 23.62 -7.60 18.99
N GLY A 114 22.75 -6.70 18.51
CA GLY A 114 21.42 -7.05 18.00
C GLY A 114 21.42 -7.42 16.53
N SER A 115 20.49 -8.29 16.12
CA SER A 115 20.16 -8.52 14.71
C SER A 115 18.70 -8.22 14.45
N ALA A 116 18.35 -7.79 13.24
CA ALA A 116 16.97 -7.58 12.86
C ALA A 116 16.69 -8.24 11.52
N VAL A 117 15.58 -8.97 11.45
CA VAL A 117 15.12 -9.69 10.27
C VAL A 117 13.68 -9.35 9.97
N PHE A 118 13.39 -9.21 8.70
CA PHE A 118 12.04 -9.23 8.17
C PHE A 118 11.62 -10.66 7.88
N VAL A 119 10.37 -10.99 8.18
CA VAL A 119 9.77 -12.28 7.91
C VAL A 119 8.60 -12.07 6.97
N PHE A 120 8.48 -12.91 5.96
CA PHE A 120 7.23 -13.04 5.22
C PHE A 120 6.87 -14.51 5.07
N GLU A 121 5.57 -14.78 5.15
CA GLU A 121 5.04 -16.11 4.90
C GLU A 121 5.12 -16.39 3.39
N GLY A 122 5.75 -17.52 3.03
CA GLY A 122 5.75 -18.02 1.66
C GLY A 122 4.35 -18.50 1.26
N VAL A 123 3.87 -18.05 0.10
CA VAL A 123 2.50 -18.33 -0.41
C VAL A 123 2.26 -19.82 -0.67
N THR A 124 3.32 -20.63 -0.91
CA THR A 124 3.16 -21.99 -1.44
C THR A 124 3.57 -23.13 -0.50
N ASP A 125 4.50 -22.93 0.44
CA ASP A 125 5.03 -24.03 1.27
C ASP A 125 4.92 -23.77 2.79
N GLY A 126 4.38 -22.62 3.21
CA GLY A 126 4.35 -22.23 4.63
C GLY A 126 5.74 -22.02 5.25
N LEU A 127 6.81 -22.05 4.44
CA LEU A 127 8.15 -21.69 4.88
C LEU A 127 8.24 -20.17 5.03
N GLU A 128 8.56 -19.74 6.25
CA GLU A 128 8.94 -18.38 6.55
C GLU A 128 10.27 -18.06 5.85
N THR A 129 10.28 -17.01 5.04
CA THR A 129 11.52 -16.49 4.48
C THR A 129 11.99 -15.32 5.34
N GLU A 130 13.19 -15.46 5.91
CA GLU A 130 13.85 -14.39 6.65
C GLU A 130 14.72 -13.56 5.68
N LEU A 131 14.48 -12.25 5.65
CA LEU A 131 15.33 -11.28 4.98
C LEU A 131 16.04 -10.43 6.03
N PRO A 132 17.33 -10.12 5.87
CA PRO A 132 17.98 -9.16 6.75
C PRO A 132 17.31 -7.78 6.62
N MET A 133 17.29 -7.02 7.71
CA MET A 133 16.97 -5.60 7.68
C MET A 133 17.88 -4.87 6.69
N TYR A 134 17.33 -3.87 6.00
CA TYR A 134 18.13 -3.03 5.10
C TYR A 134 19.15 -2.17 5.87
N SER A 135 20.25 -1.87 5.20
CA SER A 135 21.30 -0.98 5.65
C SER A 135 21.02 0.48 5.28
N LEU A 136 21.71 1.41 5.96
CA LEU A 136 21.68 2.85 5.61
C LEU A 136 22.04 3.10 4.14
N LYS A 137 22.95 2.30 3.56
CA LYS A 137 23.34 2.40 2.14
C LYS A 137 22.22 2.01 1.19
N GLU A 138 21.41 1.01 1.57
CA GLU A 138 20.25 0.58 0.77
C GLU A 138 19.12 1.61 0.86
N ILE A 139 18.91 2.21 2.04
CA ILE A 139 18.00 3.36 2.18
C ILE A 139 18.41 4.49 1.24
N GLU A 140 19.68 4.90 1.22
CA GLU A 140 20.15 5.96 0.32
C GLU A 140 19.98 5.64 -1.17
N LYS A 141 20.20 4.38 -1.58
CA LYS A 141 19.97 3.95 -2.97
C LYS A 141 18.50 3.97 -3.34
N CYS A 142 17.64 3.47 -2.44
CA CYS A 142 16.19 3.48 -2.61
C CYS A 142 15.69 4.92 -2.79
N TYR A 143 16.12 5.85 -1.95
CA TYR A 143 15.70 7.26 -2.00
C TYR A 143 16.02 7.96 -3.32
N LYS A 144 17.16 7.62 -3.94
CA LYS A 144 17.54 8.18 -5.25
C LYS A 144 16.61 7.75 -6.39
N LYS A 145 15.81 6.69 -6.20
CA LYS A 145 14.85 6.18 -7.18
C LYS A 145 13.48 6.86 -7.05
N ILE A 146 13.24 7.61 -5.98
CA ILE A 146 11.94 8.18 -5.68
C ILE A 146 11.82 9.57 -6.33
N GLN A 147 10.66 9.82 -6.92
CA GLN A 147 10.29 11.09 -7.50
C GLN A 147 9.30 11.79 -6.58
N CYS A 148 9.69 12.95 -6.06
CA CYS A 148 8.83 13.77 -5.23
C CYS A 148 7.75 14.43 -6.09
N VAL A 149 6.53 14.50 -5.55
CA VAL A 149 5.40 15.21 -6.16
C VAL A 149 4.80 16.21 -5.19
N GLU A 150 4.35 17.34 -5.70
CA GLU A 150 3.63 18.35 -4.93
C GLU A 150 2.11 18.03 -4.89
N TYR A 151 1.40 18.64 -3.94
CA TYR A 151 -0.06 18.52 -3.93
C TYR A 151 -0.67 19.17 -5.17
N SER A 152 -1.67 18.51 -5.74
CA SER A 152 -2.34 18.87 -7.01
C SER A 152 -1.43 18.87 -8.24
N GLU A 153 -0.21 18.36 -8.15
CA GLU A 153 0.64 18.11 -9.31
C GLU A 153 0.10 16.90 -10.10
N VAL A 154 -0.22 17.13 -11.38
CA VAL A 154 -0.67 16.07 -12.29
C VAL A 154 0.54 15.44 -12.97
N VAL A 155 0.84 14.20 -12.63
CA VAL A 155 1.96 13.44 -13.21
C VAL A 155 1.45 12.54 -14.33
N PRO A 156 1.78 12.82 -15.61
CA PRO A 156 1.40 11.96 -16.72
C PRO A 156 2.28 10.71 -16.77
N LEU A 157 1.63 9.55 -16.74
CA LEU A 157 2.24 8.24 -16.93
C LEU A 157 2.00 7.73 -18.36
N VAL A 158 2.52 6.54 -18.66
CA VAL A 158 2.34 5.91 -19.98
C VAL A 158 0.89 5.44 -20.13
N TYR A 159 0.45 5.25 -21.38
CA TYR A 159 -0.88 4.72 -21.71
C TYR A 159 -2.07 5.60 -21.30
N GLY A 160 -1.83 6.92 -21.13
CA GLY A 160 -2.89 7.88 -20.82
C GLY A 160 -3.35 7.83 -19.36
N VAL A 161 -2.60 7.15 -18.50
CA VAL A 161 -2.82 7.17 -17.06
C VAL A 161 -2.13 8.40 -16.47
N GLN A 162 -2.79 9.08 -15.53
CA GLN A 162 -2.29 10.23 -14.81
C GLN A 162 -2.50 9.98 -13.32
N VAL A 163 -1.57 10.46 -12.50
CA VAL A 163 -1.67 10.38 -11.04
C VAL A 163 -1.53 11.77 -10.45
N THR A 164 -2.35 12.08 -9.45
CA THR A 164 -2.33 13.36 -8.74
C THR A 164 -2.33 13.09 -7.24
N ALA A 165 -1.40 13.69 -6.50
CA ALA A 165 -1.38 13.64 -5.04
C ALA A 165 -2.24 14.77 -4.47
N LEU A 166 -3.13 14.45 -3.54
CA LEU A 166 -4.01 15.40 -2.85
C LEU A 166 -3.81 15.30 -1.34
N SER A 167 -4.10 16.34 -0.57
CA SER A 167 -3.95 16.27 0.89
C SER A 167 -4.97 15.30 1.51
N SER A 168 -4.52 14.38 2.37
CA SER A 168 -5.42 13.47 3.11
C SER A 168 -5.87 14.00 4.48
N GLY A 169 -5.27 15.10 4.94
CA GLY A 169 -5.49 15.61 6.29
C GLY A 169 -4.83 14.81 7.41
N HIS A 170 -4.34 13.59 7.17
CA HIS A 170 -3.95 12.66 8.24
C HIS A 170 -2.67 13.09 8.98
N SER A 171 -1.54 13.20 8.27
CA SER A 171 -0.25 13.63 8.81
C SER A 171 0.48 14.53 7.81
N LEU A 172 1.59 15.14 8.21
CA LEU A 172 2.37 16.00 7.33
C LEU A 172 2.87 15.22 6.11
N GLY A 173 2.50 15.69 4.91
CA GLY A 173 2.78 15.02 3.65
C GLY A 173 1.82 13.90 3.27
N ALA A 174 0.90 13.48 4.14
CA ALA A 174 0.01 12.38 3.83
C ALA A 174 -0.93 12.71 2.66
N SER A 175 -1.03 11.78 1.71
CA SER A 175 -1.67 12.01 0.43
C SER A 175 -2.77 11.00 0.10
N ILE A 176 -3.75 11.49 -0.65
CA ILE A 176 -4.72 10.70 -1.42
C ILE A 176 -4.23 10.67 -2.86
N TRP A 177 -4.22 9.49 -3.48
CA TRP A 177 -3.83 9.35 -4.87
C TRP A 177 -5.05 9.29 -5.77
N LEU A 178 -5.22 10.31 -6.61
CA LEU A 178 -6.19 10.29 -7.70
C LEU A 178 -5.54 9.69 -8.94
N VAL A 179 -6.00 8.51 -9.35
CA VAL A 179 -5.50 7.76 -10.52
C VAL A 179 -6.53 7.83 -11.63
N GLU A 180 -6.17 8.53 -12.71
CA GLU A 180 -7.05 8.80 -13.84
C GLU A 180 -6.51 8.11 -15.09
N GLY A 181 -7.22 7.09 -15.55
CA GLY A 181 -7.00 6.47 -16.86
C GLY A 181 -7.99 7.01 -17.91
N PRO A 182 -7.89 6.52 -19.16
CA PRO A 182 -8.76 6.97 -20.25
C PRO A 182 -10.27 6.81 -19.98
N ASN A 183 -10.66 5.80 -19.20
CA ASN A 183 -12.05 5.47 -18.89
C ASN A 183 -12.27 5.16 -17.39
N ASP A 184 -11.28 5.44 -16.55
CA ASP A 184 -11.29 5.06 -15.14
C ASP A 184 -10.84 6.24 -14.29
N ARG A 185 -11.56 6.54 -13.22
CA ARG A 185 -11.18 7.54 -12.22
C ARG A 185 -11.27 6.93 -10.83
N LEU A 186 -10.12 6.59 -10.26
CA LEU A 186 -9.99 5.97 -8.94
C LEU A 186 -9.39 6.97 -7.94
N ALA A 187 -10.05 7.17 -6.81
CA ALA A 187 -9.48 7.85 -5.65
C ALA A 187 -9.00 6.79 -4.64
N TYR A 188 -7.70 6.75 -4.37
CA TYR A 188 -7.11 5.90 -3.34
C TYR A 188 -6.86 6.69 -2.06
N VAL A 189 -7.61 6.37 -1.01
CA VAL A 189 -7.54 6.97 0.31
C VAL A 189 -6.95 5.94 1.27
N ALA A 190 -5.63 6.02 1.47
CA ALA A 190 -4.91 5.18 2.42
C ALA A 190 -5.39 5.45 3.84
N ALA A 191 -5.02 6.60 4.41
CA ALA A 191 -5.48 7.12 5.70
C ALA A 191 -5.85 8.59 5.55
N ALA A 192 -6.99 9.00 6.11
CA ALA A 192 -7.48 10.38 6.06
C ALA A 192 -7.97 10.85 7.42
N SER A 193 -8.10 12.16 7.60
CA SER A 193 -8.67 12.79 8.78
C SER A 193 -9.56 13.96 8.39
N GLY A 194 -10.70 14.09 9.06
CA GLY A 194 -11.64 15.21 8.89
C GLY A 194 -11.50 16.29 9.96
N ASP A 195 -10.48 16.23 10.83
CA ASP A 195 -10.31 17.16 11.94
C ASP A 195 -9.61 18.45 11.49
N TYR A 196 -10.31 19.59 11.61
CA TYR A 196 -9.84 20.92 11.15
C TYR A 196 -8.85 21.63 12.09
N ASN A 197 -8.73 21.16 13.34
CA ASN A 197 -7.93 21.82 14.38
C ASN A 197 -6.57 21.15 14.61
N ARG A 198 -5.97 20.60 13.56
CA ARG A 198 -4.63 20.01 13.60
C ARG A 198 -3.67 20.76 12.68
N HIS A 199 -2.38 20.50 12.86
CA HIS A 199 -1.33 21.14 12.07
C HIS A 199 -1.23 20.74 10.58
N PRO A 200 -1.59 19.50 10.13
CA PRO A 200 -1.50 19.16 8.71
C PRO A 200 -2.51 19.94 7.86
N LYS A 201 -2.19 20.14 6.57
CA LYS A 201 -3.13 20.67 5.58
C LYS A 201 -4.43 19.86 5.58
N GLU A 202 -5.56 20.53 5.45
CA GLU A 202 -6.87 19.90 5.48
C GLU A 202 -7.06 18.88 4.33
N LEU A 203 -8.03 17.99 4.51
CA LEU A 203 -8.41 16.97 3.53
C LEU A 203 -8.99 17.63 2.26
N ASP A 204 -8.36 17.38 1.10
CA ASP A 204 -8.78 17.92 -0.20
C ASP A 204 -9.97 17.14 -0.76
N LEU A 205 -11.18 17.55 -0.38
CA LEU A 205 -12.42 16.87 -0.77
C LEU A 205 -12.89 17.20 -2.20
N MET A 206 -12.68 18.44 -2.65
CA MET A 206 -13.27 18.95 -3.90
C MET A 206 -12.90 18.11 -5.14
N PRO A 207 -11.63 17.68 -5.34
CA PRO A 207 -11.28 16.85 -6.49
C PRO A 207 -11.90 15.44 -6.43
N LEU A 208 -12.35 14.98 -5.27
CA LEU A 208 -12.89 13.63 -5.07
C LEU A 208 -14.39 13.53 -5.32
N VAL A 209 -15.07 14.66 -5.51
CA VAL A 209 -16.49 14.71 -5.85
C VAL A 209 -16.73 14.04 -7.20
N ASP A 210 -17.78 13.22 -7.25
CA ASP A 210 -18.18 12.39 -8.39
C ASP A 210 -17.04 11.50 -8.91
N CYS A 211 -16.15 11.04 -8.02
CA CYS A 211 -15.15 10.04 -8.38
C CYS A 211 -15.85 8.71 -8.73
N GLU A 212 -15.33 7.96 -9.70
CA GLU A 212 -16.05 6.78 -10.16
C GLU A 212 -15.81 5.57 -9.26
N THR A 213 -14.60 5.44 -8.73
CA THR A 213 -14.29 4.45 -7.70
C THR A 213 -13.54 5.10 -6.55
N LEU A 214 -13.95 4.79 -5.34
CA LEU A 214 -13.28 5.18 -4.11
C LEU A 214 -12.73 3.92 -3.43
N LEU A 215 -11.41 3.84 -3.25
CA LEU A 215 -10.75 2.79 -2.47
C LEU A 215 -10.32 3.38 -1.12
N LEU A 216 -10.92 2.92 -0.04
CA LEU A 216 -10.72 3.46 1.31
C LEU A 216 -10.23 2.34 2.24
N THR A 217 -9.01 2.45 2.78
CA THR A 217 -8.31 1.28 3.32
C THR A 217 -7.89 1.33 4.79
N ASP A 218 -7.67 2.51 5.39
CA ASP A 218 -7.27 2.65 6.80
C ASP A 218 -8.25 3.57 7.55
N LEU A 219 -9.21 2.94 8.23
CA LEU A 219 -10.22 3.55 9.09
C LEU A 219 -10.07 3.06 10.52
N LYS A 220 -10.64 3.82 11.46
CA LYS A 220 -10.76 3.41 12.87
C LYS A 220 -12.21 3.01 13.21
N PRO A 221 -12.56 1.71 13.13
CA PRO A 221 -13.95 1.27 13.29
C PRO A 221 -14.45 1.27 14.74
N ASP A 222 -13.56 1.30 15.73
CA ASP A 222 -13.85 1.30 17.16
C ASP A 222 -13.85 2.70 17.78
N ARG A 223 -13.68 3.75 16.98
CA ARG A 223 -13.72 5.15 17.43
C ARG A 223 -15.16 5.59 17.65
N ASP A 224 -15.46 6.10 18.85
CA ASP A 224 -16.74 6.78 19.13
C ASP A 224 -16.87 8.01 18.19
N PRO A 225 -17.93 8.09 17.37
CA PRO A 225 -18.20 9.23 16.51
C PRO A 225 -18.28 10.58 17.24
N HIS A 226 -18.57 10.58 18.56
CA HIS A 226 -18.60 11.80 19.37
C HIS A 226 -17.25 12.15 20.00
N SER A 227 -16.25 11.26 19.91
CA SER A 227 -14.90 11.52 20.38
C SER A 227 -14.09 12.12 19.23
N ASN A 228 -14.09 13.45 19.15
CA ASN A 228 -13.18 14.18 18.27
C ASN A 228 -11.75 14.16 18.85
N THR A 229 -10.75 14.46 18.02
CA THR A 229 -9.34 14.46 18.48
C THR A 229 -9.12 15.42 19.64
N GLU A 230 -9.86 16.54 19.70
CA GLU A 230 -9.79 17.50 20.80
C GLU A 230 -10.11 16.86 22.16
N ARG A 231 -11.20 16.08 22.26
CA ARG A 231 -11.56 15.35 23.48
C ARG A 231 -10.51 14.31 23.88
N MET A 232 -9.88 13.65 22.89
CA MET A 232 -8.79 12.71 23.16
C MET A 232 -7.57 13.44 23.73
N VAL A 233 -7.24 14.62 23.17
CA VAL A 233 -6.19 15.49 23.70
C VAL A 233 -6.53 15.97 25.11
N GLU A 234 -7.78 16.35 25.39
CA GLU A 234 -8.22 16.73 26.75
C GLU A 234 -8.01 15.60 27.77
N HIS A 235 -8.23 14.34 27.38
CA HIS A 235 -7.95 13.19 28.24
C HIS A 235 -6.44 13.08 28.54
N VAL A 236 -5.58 13.24 27.53
CA VAL A 236 -4.12 13.29 27.73
C VAL A 236 -3.74 14.45 28.66
N LEU A 237 -4.31 15.65 28.46
CA LEU A 237 -4.04 16.82 29.29
C LEU A 237 -4.45 16.62 30.75
N SER A 238 -5.58 15.97 31.00
CA SER A 238 -6.03 15.60 32.35
C SER A 238 -5.02 14.69 33.04
N GLY A 239 -4.55 13.66 32.32
CA GLY A 239 -3.48 12.76 32.77
C GLY A 239 -2.19 13.50 33.09
N VAL A 240 -1.70 14.32 32.16
CA VAL A 240 -0.48 15.13 32.30
C VAL A 240 -0.59 16.09 33.49
N THR A 241 -1.69 16.82 33.62
CA THR A 241 -1.88 17.81 34.69
C THR A 241 -1.82 17.15 36.06
N ARG A 242 -2.50 16.02 36.24
CA ARG A 242 -2.49 15.26 37.51
C ARG A 242 -1.09 14.77 37.89
N VAL A 243 -0.26 14.42 36.92
CA VAL A 243 1.13 13.98 37.14
C VAL A 243 2.01 15.17 37.52
N LEU A 244 1.83 16.31 36.85
CA LEU A 244 2.58 17.53 37.13
C LEU A 244 2.23 18.14 38.50
N GLU A 245 0.97 18.09 38.92
CA GLU A 245 0.51 18.58 40.24
C GLU A 245 1.20 17.88 41.42
N ARG A 246 1.55 16.59 41.25
CA ARG A 246 2.32 15.82 42.23
C ARG A 246 3.85 15.89 42.00
N GLY A 247 4.31 16.76 41.10
CA GLY A 247 5.72 16.97 40.79
C GLY A 247 6.39 15.77 40.10
N GLY A 248 5.62 14.96 39.38
CA GLY A 248 6.11 13.80 38.64
C GLY A 248 6.48 14.11 37.19
N VAL A 249 7.19 13.18 36.56
CA VAL A 249 7.58 13.22 35.15
C VAL A 249 6.59 12.44 34.29
N CYS A 250 6.15 13.03 33.19
CA CYS A 250 5.35 12.39 32.16
C CYS A 250 6.24 11.88 31.04
N ILE A 251 6.22 10.59 30.75
CA ILE A 251 6.84 9.99 29.56
C ILE A 251 5.73 9.73 28.55
N VAL A 252 5.83 10.33 27.36
CA VAL A 252 4.84 10.23 26.28
C VAL A 252 5.52 9.64 25.04
N PRO A 253 5.48 8.31 24.85
CA PRO A 253 5.95 7.67 23.62
C PRO A 253 5.09 8.13 22.45
N THR A 254 5.71 8.66 21.40
CA THR A 254 5.00 9.28 20.27
C THR A 254 5.76 9.10 18.97
N SER A 255 5.03 9.16 17.85
CA SER A 255 5.60 9.20 16.51
C SER A 255 6.18 10.59 16.21
N PRO A 256 7.36 10.68 15.55
CA PRO A 256 7.94 11.96 15.12
C PRO A 256 7.09 12.72 14.08
N CYS A 257 6.17 12.03 13.38
CA CYS A 257 5.26 12.62 12.40
C CYS A 257 3.80 12.37 12.82
N GLY A 258 3.39 12.98 13.93
CA GLY A 258 2.06 12.75 14.49
C GLY A 258 1.54 13.91 15.33
N VAL A 259 0.62 13.60 16.24
CA VAL A 259 -0.06 14.58 17.11
C VAL A 259 0.84 15.26 18.14
N VAL A 260 2.13 14.93 18.18
CA VAL A 260 3.11 15.48 19.14
C VAL A 260 3.12 17.01 19.14
N PHE A 261 3.05 17.64 17.97
CA PHE A 261 3.11 19.10 17.88
C PHE A 261 1.81 19.77 18.36
N ASP A 262 0.66 19.14 18.11
CA ASP A 262 -0.63 19.59 18.64
C ASP A 262 -0.65 19.45 20.17
N LEU A 263 -0.08 18.35 20.70
CA LEU A 263 0.06 18.09 22.12
C LEU A 263 0.99 19.10 22.81
N VAL A 264 2.14 19.44 22.21
CA VAL A 264 3.05 20.46 22.78
C VAL A 264 2.32 21.79 22.96
N GLU A 265 1.50 22.21 22.00
CA GLU A 265 0.71 23.44 22.08
C GLU A 265 -0.36 23.36 23.18
N ALA A 266 -1.10 22.26 23.21
CA ALA A 266 -2.16 22.05 24.18
C ALA A 266 -1.63 21.97 25.63
N VAL A 267 -0.54 21.24 25.83
CA VAL A 267 0.14 21.08 27.13
C VAL A 267 0.74 22.40 27.59
N TYR A 268 1.38 23.16 26.70
CA TYR A 268 1.96 24.46 27.06
C TYR A 268 0.88 25.45 27.49
N ALA A 269 -0.25 25.49 26.78
CA ALA A 269 -1.39 26.32 27.15
C ALA A 269 -1.95 25.96 28.54
N ALA A 270 -2.05 24.65 28.85
CA ALA A 270 -2.48 24.19 30.18
C ALA A 270 -1.47 24.58 31.28
N CYS A 271 -0.17 24.43 31.04
CA CYS A 271 0.87 24.84 31.98
C CYS A 271 0.84 26.35 32.26
N LEU A 272 0.63 27.16 31.22
CA LEU A 272 0.51 28.62 31.34
C LEU A 272 -0.71 29.02 32.18
N HIS A 273 -1.86 28.37 31.96
CA HIS A 273 -3.08 28.59 32.74
C HIS A 273 -2.86 28.28 34.23
N ASN A 274 -2.12 27.21 34.53
CA ASN A 274 -1.79 26.79 35.89
C ASN A 274 -0.58 27.54 36.48
N LYS A 275 0.00 28.52 35.76
CA LYS A 275 1.19 29.29 36.15
C LYS A 275 2.40 28.42 36.48
N GLN A 276 2.52 27.28 35.80
CA GLN A 276 3.64 26.36 35.91
C GLN A 276 4.60 26.56 34.74
N ASN A 277 5.90 26.58 35.02
CA ASN A 277 6.93 26.61 33.99
C ASN A 277 7.58 25.23 33.90
N VAL A 278 7.01 24.36 33.05
CA VAL A 278 7.39 22.95 32.95
C VAL A 278 8.29 22.76 31.73
N PRO A 279 9.52 22.24 31.89
CA PRO A 279 10.38 21.94 30.76
C PRO A 279 9.86 20.72 29.99
N MET A 280 9.93 20.80 28.66
CA MET A 280 9.53 19.76 27.73
C MET A 280 10.75 19.24 26.97
N TYR A 281 10.79 17.94 26.73
CA TYR A 281 11.89 17.27 26.03
C TYR A 281 11.33 16.42 24.90
N PHE A 282 11.97 16.47 23.73
CA PHE A 282 11.78 15.49 22.67
C PHE A 282 13.06 14.69 22.51
N ILE A 283 12.99 13.39 22.81
CA ILE A 283 14.16 12.51 22.88
C ILE A 283 14.07 11.44 21.79
N SER A 284 14.95 11.56 20.81
CA SER A 284 15.14 10.63 19.69
C SER A 284 16.51 10.90 19.07
N ASP A 285 17.17 9.87 18.55
CA ASP A 285 18.44 10.02 17.83
C ASP A 285 18.32 10.99 16.62
N HIS A 286 17.09 11.19 16.12
CA HIS A 286 16.77 12.11 15.02
C HIS A 286 16.02 13.38 15.47
N ALA A 287 16.03 13.72 16.76
CA ALA A 287 15.27 14.84 17.33
C ALA A 287 15.47 16.17 16.59
N SER A 288 16.71 16.58 16.33
CA SER A 288 17.00 17.84 15.63
C SER A 288 16.43 17.85 14.22
N ARG A 289 16.57 16.74 13.50
CA ARG A 289 16.03 16.60 12.13
C ARG A 289 14.51 16.70 12.13
N VAL A 290 13.84 16.05 13.08
CA VAL A 290 12.37 16.13 13.22
C VAL A 290 11.90 17.57 13.42
N MET A 291 12.60 18.37 14.24
CA MET A 291 12.27 19.79 14.42
C MET A 291 12.47 20.59 13.11
N GLU A 292 13.60 20.37 12.41
CA GLU A 292 13.86 21.02 11.12
C GLU A 292 12.79 20.72 10.06
N LEU A 293 12.25 19.50 10.02
CA LEU A 293 11.19 19.13 9.09
C LEU A 293 9.89 19.92 9.31
N THR A 294 9.62 20.40 10.52
CA THR A 294 8.43 21.23 10.79
C THR A 294 8.52 22.62 10.17
N GLN A 295 9.72 23.05 9.78
CA GLN A 295 9.97 24.34 9.13
C GLN A 295 9.78 24.26 7.61
N LEU A 296 9.53 23.07 7.07
CA LEU A 296 9.36 22.87 5.64
C LEU A 296 7.96 23.25 5.17
N GLY A 297 7.92 24.13 4.16
CA GLY A 297 6.80 24.37 3.24
C GLY A 297 5.44 24.68 3.86
N ALA A 298 4.97 25.92 3.69
CA ALA A 298 3.58 26.30 4.02
C ALA A 298 2.53 25.42 3.32
N GLU A 299 2.87 24.79 2.20
CA GLU A 299 2.00 23.90 1.43
C GLU A 299 1.47 22.67 2.21
N TRP A 300 2.17 22.24 3.26
CA TRP A 300 1.84 21.03 4.04
C TRP A 300 0.99 21.32 5.28
N LEU A 301 0.77 22.60 5.58
CA LEU A 301 0.21 23.07 6.83
C LEU A 301 -1.25 23.53 6.66
N CYS A 302 -2.00 23.55 7.77
CA CYS A 302 -3.33 24.15 7.80
C CYS A 302 -3.28 25.69 7.70
N GLU A 303 -4.40 26.30 7.30
CA GLU A 303 -4.48 27.75 7.07
C GLU A 303 -4.03 28.58 8.29
N LYS A 304 -4.40 28.16 9.51
CA LYS A 304 -4.00 28.84 10.76
C LYS A 304 -2.47 28.92 10.93
N LYS A 305 -1.75 27.88 10.52
CA LYS A 305 -0.28 27.82 10.60
C LYS A 305 0.36 28.66 9.51
N ILE A 306 -0.24 28.67 8.32
CA ILE A 306 0.16 29.51 7.20
C ILE A 306 0.00 31.00 7.55
N GLU A 307 -1.10 31.38 8.19
CA GLU A 307 -1.35 32.76 8.65
C GLU A 307 -0.28 33.25 9.63
N LYS A 308 0.17 32.39 10.56
CA LYS A 308 1.29 32.71 11.45
C LYS A 308 2.58 32.99 10.69
N LEU A 309 2.90 32.17 9.69
CA LEU A 309 4.07 32.38 8.84
C LEU A 309 3.98 33.72 8.08
N TYR A 310 2.81 34.08 7.56
CA TYR A 310 2.59 35.40 6.92
C TYR A 310 2.71 36.57 7.90
N ALA A 311 2.37 36.37 9.17
CA ALA A 311 2.56 37.35 10.23
C ALA A 311 4.03 37.46 10.71
N GLY A 312 4.94 36.61 10.20
CA GLY A 312 6.33 36.54 10.63
C GLY A 312 6.54 35.81 11.97
N GLU A 313 5.55 35.03 12.40
CA GLU A 313 5.62 34.16 13.58
C GLU A 313 6.05 32.73 13.20
N ASP A 314 6.57 31.97 14.16
CA ASP A 314 6.88 30.56 13.96
C ASP A 314 5.56 29.76 13.79
N ALA A 315 5.47 28.90 12.77
CA ALA A 315 4.27 28.06 12.55
C ALA A 315 3.97 27.17 13.76
N PHE A 316 5.01 26.56 14.31
CA PHE A 316 4.91 25.67 15.45
C PHE A 316 5.50 26.31 16.70
N LEU A 317 4.77 26.18 17.82
CA LEU A 317 5.16 26.80 19.08
C LEU A 317 6.51 26.29 19.62
N HIS A 318 6.87 25.03 19.37
CA HIS A 318 8.10 24.44 19.89
C HIS A 318 9.35 25.22 19.47
N GLU A 319 9.35 25.91 18.32
CA GLU A 319 10.44 26.79 17.87
C GLU A 319 10.67 27.98 18.80
N SER A 320 9.58 28.66 19.17
CA SER A 320 9.63 29.73 20.17
C SER A 320 10.03 29.19 21.55
N LEU A 321 9.62 27.97 21.91
CA LEU A 321 9.99 27.34 23.17
C LEU A 321 11.46 26.89 23.21
N LEU A 322 12.03 26.47 22.08
CA LEU A 322 13.45 26.17 21.91
C LEU A 322 14.27 27.43 22.19
N LYS A 323 13.89 28.57 21.58
CA LYS A 323 14.55 29.88 21.79
C LYS A 323 14.51 30.32 23.26
N ASN A 324 13.45 29.96 23.98
CA ASN A 324 13.23 30.31 25.39
C ASN A 324 13.76 29.26 26.40
N ASN A 325 14.43 28.19 25.93
CA ASN A 325 14.91 27.08 26.77
C ASN A 325 13.81 26.38 27.60
N LEU A 326 12.59 26.30 27.06
CA LEU A 326 11.48 25.54 27.65
C LEU A 326 11.21 24.22 26.93
N PHE A 327 11.67 24.10 25.68
CA PHE A 327 11.62 22.87 24.91
C PHE A 327 13.04 22.46 24.53
N HIS A 328 13.36 21.17 24.62
CA HIS A 328 14.68 20.63 24.33
C HIS A 328 14.58 19.40 23.43
N ALA A 329 15.08 19.52 22.20
CA ALA A 329 15.25 18.39 21.29
C ALA A 329 16.64 17.78 21.49
N VAL A 330 16.72 16.55 22.02
CA VAL A 330 17.99 15.90 22.40
C VAL A 330 18.07 14.48 21.87
N ALA A 331 19.26 14.06 21.44
CA ALA A 331 19.50 12.69 20.99
C ALA A 331 19.62 11.71 22.17
N ASP A 332 20.24 12.13 23.26
CA ASP A 332 20.55 11.26 24.40
C ASP A 332 20.34 11.96 25.75
N VAL A 333 20.11 11.16 26.78
CA VAL A 333 19.87 11.60 28.16
C VAL A 333 21.19 11.67 28.90
N THR A 334 21.86 12.83 28.85
CA THR A 334 23.06 13.06 29.66
C THR A 334 22.72 13.18 31.15
N ALA A 335 23.70 13.02 32.04
CA ALA A 335 23.50 13.23 33.48
C ALA A 335 22.97 14.64 33.81
N ALA A 336 23.34 15.65 33.02
CA ALA A 336 22.82 17.01 33.15
C ALA A 336 21.33 17.08 32.78
N THR A 337 20.94 16.45 31.66
CA THR A 337 19.54 16.35 31.22
C THR A 337 18.70 15.55 32.23
N ALA A 338 19.24 14.46 32.78
CA ALA A 338 18.55 13.68 33.80
C ALA A 338 18.30 14.48 35.09
N ALA A 339 19.26 15.35 35.47
CA ALA A 339 19.14 16.19 36.66
C ALA A 339 18.02 17.23 36.54
N THR A 340 17.67 17.69 35.33
CA THR A 340 16.59 18.68 35.14
C THR A 340 15.19 18.09 35.28
N PHE A 341 15.06 16.75 35.26
CA PHE A 341 13.76 16.08 35.41
C PHE A 341 13.16 16.16 36.83
N GLN A 342 13.95 16.52 37.85
CA GLN A 342 13.61 16.28 39.26
C GLN A 342 12.38 17.05 39.79
N ASN A 343 11.90 18.07 39.08
CA ASN A 343 10.78 18.95 39.49
C ASN A 343 9.56 18.90 38.57
N GLY A 344 9.36 17.79 37.86
CA GLY A 344 8.25 17.63 36.92
C GLY A 344 8.64 18.11 35.54
N SER A 345 8.51 17.22 34.56
CA SER A 345 8.92 17.44 33.18
C SER A 345 8.08 16.57 32.27
N ILE A 346 8.03 16.94 30.99
CA ILE A 346 7.31 16.18 29.99
C ILE A 346 8.30 15.72 28.94
N ILE A 347 8.38 14.41 28.75
CA ILE A 347 9.35 13.78 27.87
C ILE A 347 8.60 13.05 26.77
N PHE A 348 8.65 13.60 25.56
CA PHE A 348 8.22 12.94 24.35
C PHE A 348 9.34 12.01 23.86
N ALA A 349 9.07 10.71 23.80
CA ALA A 349 10.03 9.73 23.31
C ALA A 349 9.66 9.32 21.88
N GLY A 350 10.61 9.37 20.94
CA GLY A 350 10.33 9.32 19.50
C GLY A 350 9.83 7.99 18.93
N HIS A 351 9.54 6.97 19.76
CA HIS A 351 8.94 5.73 19.27
C HIS A 351 7.77 5.26 20.14
N PRO A 352 6.59 4.98 19.57
CA PRO A 352 5.38 4.66 20.34
C PRO A 352 5.33 3.23 20.92
N SER A 353 6.00 2.24 20.32
CA SER A 353 5.80 0.82 20.67
C SER A 353 6.29 0.39 22.04
N LEU A 354 7.13 1.19 22.70
CA LEU A 354 7.87 0.80 23.91
C LEU A 354 8.75 -0.47 23.77
N LYS A 355 8.99 -0.96 22.55
CA LYS A 355 9.84 -2.13 22.31
C LYS A 355 11.30 -1.76 21.99
N PHE A 356 11.50 -0.55 21.45
CA PHE A 356 12.79 0.01 21.09
C PHE A 356 12.78 1.53 21.18
N GLY A 357 13.90 2.17 20.84
CA GLY A 357 14.12 3.60 21.01
C GLY A 357 14.42 3.95 22.47
N ARG A 358 14.25 5.22 22.84
CA ARG A 358 14.65 5.75 24.17
C ARG A 358 13.60 5.56 25.26
N ALA A 359 12.34 5.29 24.90
CA ALA A 359 11.26 5.16 25.87
C ALA A 359 11.51 4.04 26.90
N PRO A 360 11.94 2.81 26.53
CA PRO A 360 12.20 1.74 27.51
C PRO A 360 13.28 2.11 28.53
N GLU A 361 14.38 2.73 28.07
CA GLU A 361 15.49 3.17 28.92
C GLU A 361 15.01 4.23 29.94
N LEU A 362 14.24 5.21 29.47
CA LEU A 362 13.63 6.24 30.31
C LEU A 362 12.67 5.66 31.36
N ILE A 363 11.86 4.67 30.97
CA ILE A 363 10.94 4.00 31.87
C ILE A 363 11.70 3.23 32.95
N HIS A 364 12.79 2.53 32.62
CA HIS A 364 13.62 1.87 33.64
C HIS A 364 14.33 2.87 34.56
N MET A 365 14.79 4.01 34.04
CA MET A 365 15.45 5.05 34.82
C MET A 365 14.50 5.72 35.82
N LEU A 366 13.27 6.06 35.38
CA LEU A 366 12.30 6.85 36.15
C LEU A 366 11.19 5.99 36.78
N GLY A 367 11.20 4.69 36.53
CA GLY A 367 10.10 3.76 36.79
C GLY A 367 9.85 3.43 38.26
N ASN A 368 10.84 3.62 39.12
CA ASN A 368 10.76 3.30 40.53
C ASN A 368 9.98 4.35 41.35
N GLU A 369 9.70 5.52 40.78
CA GLU A 369 8.97 6.58 41.44
C GLU A 369 7.49 6.55 41.03
N SER A 370 6.59 6.37 42.01
CA SER A 370 5.14 6.33 41.79
C SER A 370 4.53 7.69 41.42
N ARG A 371 5.31 8.78 41.53
CA ARG A 371 4.88 10.10 41.05
C ARG A 371 4.94 10.21 39.54
N ASN A 372 5.77 9.42 38.86
CA ASN A 372 5.93 9.49 37.41
C ASN A 372 4.80 8.73 36.70
N ALA A 373 4.60 9.01 35.41
CA ALA A 373 3.65 8.28 34.58
C ALA A 373 4.14 8.09 33.16
N VAL A 374 3.73 6.99 32.54
CA VAL A 374 3.85 6.74 31.10
C VAL A 374 2.46 6.87 30.48
N LEU A 375 2.32 7.73 29.48
CA LEU A 375 1.08 7.95 28.74
C LEU A 375 1.22 7.37 27.34
N LEU A 376 0.56 6.24 27.08
CA LEU A 376 0.46 5.67 25.73
C LEU A 376 -0.65 6.38 24.97
N ILE A 377 -0.24 7.08 23.91
CA ILE A 377 -1.14 7.90 23.06
C ILE A 377 -1.30 7.35 21.64
N ASP A 378 -0.51 6.36 21.23
CA ASP A 378 -0.58 5.82 19.88
C ASP A 378 -1.67 4.74 19.77
N PRO A 379 -2.64 4.88 18.85
CA PRO A 379 -3.76 3.96 18.74
C PRO A 379 -3.38 2.61 18.10
N SER A 380 -2.20 2.50 17.48
CA SER A 380 -1.72 1.28 16.85
C SER A 380 -1.00 0.34 17.82
N VAL A 381 -0.78 0.77 19.07
CA VAL A 381 -0.05 0.01 20.08
C VAL A 381 -1.01 -0.57 21.10
N ASP A 382 -0.98 -1.89 21.29
CA ASP A 382 -1.73 -2.52 22.38
C ASP A 382 -1.08 -2.17 23.73
N ALA A 383 -1.87 -1.55 24.62
CA ALA A 383 -1.37 -1.08 25.91
C ALA A 383 -0.97 -2.23 26.85
N THR A 384 -1.65 -3.38 26.77
CA THR A 384 -1.37 -4.53 27.63
C THR A 384 -0.01 -5.11 27.29
N ASP A 385 0.23 -5.34 26.00
CA ASP A 385 1.50 -5.87 25.48
C ASP A 385 2.65 -4.87 25.68
N ALA A 386 2.41 -3.58 25.42
CA ALA A 386 3.43 -2.54 25.57
C ALA A 386 3.85 -2.33 27.03
N PHE A 387 2.93 -2.46 28.00
CA PHE A 387 3.25 -2.32 29.42
C PHE A 387 3.72 -3.63 30.08
N ALA A 388 3.57 -4.79 29.45
CA ALA A 388 3.96 -6.08 30.01
C ALA A 388 5.41 -6.12 30.56
N PRO A 389 6.43 -5.57 29.87
CA PRO A 389 7.81 -5.56 30.38
C PRO A 389 8.03 -4.68 31.61
N PHE A 390 7.10 -3.79 31.93
CA PHE A 390 7.23 -2.75 32.96
C PHE A 390 6.27 -2.94 34.13
N GLN A 391 5.63 -4.11 34.26
CA GLN A 391 4.63 -4.36 35.30
C GLN A 391 5.19 -4.19 36.71
N ASP A 392 6.43 -4.60 36.96
CA ASP A 392 7.09 -4.53 38.27
C ASP A 392 7.45 -3.10 38.71
N LEU A 393 7.41 -2.13 37.80
CA LEU A 393 7.75 -0.74 38.08
C LEU A 393 6.58 0.02 38.71
N LYS A 394 6.86 0.92 39.67
CA LYS A 394 5.86 1.71 40.40
C LYS A 394 5.25 2.86 39.59
N ILE A 395 5.84 3.20 38.45
CA ILE A 395 5.37 4.24 37.54
C ILE A 395 3.92 3.97 37.12
N GLU A 396 3.11 5.03 37.13
CA GLU A 396 1.72 4.95 36.69
C GLU A 396 1.67 4.71 35.17
N LYS A 397 0.82 3.78 34.73
CA LYS A 397 0.62 3.47 33.31
C LYS A 397 -0.76 3.96 32.88
N ILE A 398 -0.81 4.88 31.92
CA ILE A 398 -2.04 5.51 31.45
C ILE A 398 -2.17 5.25 29.95
N ALA A 399 -3.29 4.67 29.52
CA ALA A 399 -3.62 4.50 28.10
C ALA A 399 -4.66 5.55 27.71
N CYS A 400 -4.32 6.40 26.75
CA CYS A 400 -5.14 7.51 26.28
C CYS A 400 -4.88 7.75 24.77
N PRO A 401 -5.26 6.78 23.91
CA PRO A 401 -4.94 6.83 22.50
C PRO A 401 -5.59 8.03 21.80
N ILE A 402 -4.83 8.67 20.91
CA ILE A 402 -5.29 9.75 20.04
C ILE A 402 -5.27 9.24 18.60
N ASP A 403 -6.46 8.98 18.05
CA ASP A 403 -6.59 8.54 16.67
C ASP A 403 -7.22 9.62 15.79
N PRO A 404 -6.45 10.27 14.89
CA PRO A 404 -6.98 11.27 13.98
C PRO A 404 -7.64 10.65 12.74
N ARG A 405 -7.56 9.33 12.53
CA ARG A 405 -8.16 8.68 11.34
C ARG A 405 -9.68 8.80 11.37
N LEU A 406 -10.29 8.82 10.18
CA LEU A 406 -11.75 8.82 10.04
C LEU A 406 -12.38 7.63 10.80
N SER A 407 -13.37 7.93 11.63
CA SER A 407 -14.29 6.90 12.14
C SER A 407 -15.18 6.39 11.00
N CYS A 408 -15.89 5.27 11.19
CA CYS A 408 -16.89 4.86 10.18
C CYS A 408 -18.01 5.91 10.01
N GLY A 409 -18.33 6.68 11.07
CA GLY A 409 -19.29 7.78 10.98
C GLY A 409 -18.79 8.92 10.10
N ASP A 410 -17.54 9.33 10.26
CA ASP A 410 -16.91 10.36 9.43
C ASP A 410 -16.70 9.87 7.99
N ALA A 411 -16.31 8.60 7.83
CA ALA A 411 -16.17 7.95 6.54
C ALA A 411 -17.50 7.92 5.77
N ASN A 412 -18.62 7.63 6.44
CA ASN A 412 -19.96 7.70 5.85
C ASN A 412 -20.30 9.11 5.32
N GLN A 413 -19.97 10.15 6.08
CA GLN A 413 -20.15 11.54 5.62
C GLN A 413 -19.22 11.88 4.45
N PHE A 414 -17.96 11.43 4.51
CA PHE A 414 -16.97 11.60 3.46
C PHE A 414 -17.45 10.94 2.15
N ILE A 415 -17.87 9.67 2.19
CA ILE A 415 -18.42 8.93 1.05
C ILE A 415 -19.64 9.65 0.48
N ALA A 416 -20.56 10.11 1.34
CA ALA A 416 -21.76 10.82 0.91
C ALA A 416 -21.47 12.17 0.24
N ARG A 417 -20.32 12.81 0.53
CA ARG A 417 -19.88 14.02 -0.17
C ARG A 417 -19.13 13.71 -1.47
N CYS A 418 -18.38 12.62 -1.51
CA CYS A 418 -17.68 12.18 -2.72
C CYS A 418 -18.63 11.60 -3.79
N CYS A 419 -19.78 11.05 -3.38
CA CYS A 419 -20.77 10.43 -4.27
C CYS A 419 -20.19 9.41 -5.27
N PRO A 420 -19.41 8.40 -4.84
CA PRO A 420 -18.79 7.49 -5.79
C PRO A 420 -19.79 6.51 -6.41
N ASN A 421 -19.49 6.00 -7.61
CA ASN A 421 -20.28 4.89 -8.20
C ASN A 421 -19.89 3.54 -7.58
N ASN A 422 -18.60 3.33 -7.32
CA ASN A 422 -18.06 2.10 -6.74
C ASN A 422 -17.27 2.44 -5.47
N LEU A 423 -17.53 1.73 -4.38
CA LEU A 423 -16.78 1.83 -3.13
C LEU A 423 -16.06 0.51 -2.87
N ILE A 424 -14.74 0.54 -2.72
CA ILE A 424 -13.93 -0.60 -2.30
C ILE A 424 -13.42 -0.33 -0.90
N VAL A 425 -13.72 -1.24 0.03
CA VAL A 425 -13.33 -1.14 1.44
C VAL A 425 -12.92 -2.51 1.98
N PRO A 426 -11.99 -2.61 2.93
CA PRO A 426 -11.72 -3.85 3.66
C PRO A 426 -13.01 -4.50 4.20
N TYR A 427 -13.07 -5.83 4.12
CA TYR A 427 -14.23 -6.62 4.54
C TYR A 427 -14.60 -6.37 6.00
N GLU A 428 -13.59 -6.18 6.86
CA GLU A 428 -13.75 -5.88 8.30
C GLU A 428 -14.64 -4.67 8.56
N TYR A 429 -14.64 -3.66 7.68
CA TYR A 429 -15.45 -2.46 7.84
C TYR A 429 -16.92 -2.64 7.42
N THR A 430 -17.26 -3.78 6.81
CA THR A 430 -18.62 -4.11 6.38
C THR A 430 -19.37 -4.98 7.40
N ILE A 431 -18.68 -5.50 8.42
CA ILE A 431 -19.24 -6.40 9.43
C ILE A 431 -19.58 -5.59 10.68
N ALA A 432 -20.72 -5.87 11.32
CA ALA A 432 -21.02 -5.29 12.62
C ALA A 432 -20.05 -5.87 13.70
N PRO A 433 -19.48 -5.04 14.58
CA PRO A 433 -18.59 -5.54 15.63
C PRO A 433 -19.36 -6.53 16.54
N PRO A 434 -18.73 -7.65 16.96
CA PRO A 434 -19.39 -8.64 17.80
C PRO A 434 -19.75 -8.05 19.17
N THR A 435 -20.97 -8.33 19.62
CA THR A 435 -21.57 -7.82 20.86
C THR A 435 -20.83 -8.19 22.15
N SER A 436 -19.83 -9.09 22.10
CA SER A 436 -19.04 -9.54 23.26
C SER A 436 -17.90 -8.59 23.66
N ALA A 437 -17.53 -7.61 22.83
CA ALA A 437 -16.57 -6.56 23.22
C ALA A 437 -17.19 -5.48 24.13
N ALA A 438 -18.50 -5.54 24.39
CA ALA A 438 -19.26 -4.55 25.14
C ALA A 438 -19.45 -4.87 26.64
N GLU A 439 -18.89 -5.97 27.16
CA GLU A 439 -19.07 -6.33 28.58
C GLU A 439 -18.12 -5.57 29.55
N GLY A 440 -17.21 -4.74 29.03
CA GLY A 440 -16.27 -3.94 29.85
C GLY A 440 -16.41 -2.42 29.74
N ALA A 441 -17.19 -1.90 28.79
CA ALA A 441 -17.37 -0.47 28.58
C ALA A 441 -18.74 -0.04 29.12
N GLU A 442 -18.74 0.71 30.22
CA GLU A 442 -19.94 1.28 30.83
C GLU A 442 -20.81 2.00 29.78
N MET A 443 -22.06 1.53 29.64
CA MET A 443 -23.19 2.18 28.96
C MET A 443 -22.84 3.14 27.82
N SER A 444 -22.32 2.63 26.69
CA SER A 444 -22.32 3.41 25.46
C SER A 444 -23.76 3.51 24.92
N SER A 445 -24.21 4.74 24.65
CA SER A 445 -25.60 5.09 24.31
C SER A 445 -26.21 4.25 23.18
N HIS A 446 -27.53 4.21 23.05
CA HIS A 446 -28.24 3.55 21.93
C HIS A 446 -27.82 4.06 20.52
N PHE A 447 -27.07 5.18 20.46
CA PHE A 447 -26.48 5.81 19.27
C PHE A 447 -24.97 5.51 19.07
N SER A 448 -24.32 4.81 20.01
CA SER A 448 -22.90 4.43 19.98
C SER A 448 -22.58 3.24 19.07
N ARG A 449 -23.59 2.68 18.40
CA ARG A 449 -23.36 1.66 17.38
C ARG A 449 -22.70 2.35 16.20
N VAL A 450 -21.38 2.25 16.12
CA VAL A 450 -20.65 2.50 14.88
C VAL A 450 -21.36 1.69 13.81
N LEU A 451 -22.08 2.36 12.91
CA LEU A 451 -22.69 1.69 11.79
C LEU A 451 -21.54 1.10 10.97
N PRO A 452 -21.50 -0.21 10.69
CA PRO A 452 -20.62 -0.72 9.66
C PRO A 452 -20.88 0.08 8.39
N LEU A 453 -19.92 0.16 7.46
CA LEU A 453 -20.08 0.88 6.17
C LEU A 453 -21.19 0.30 5.27
N HIS A 454 -22.02 -0.59 5.80
CA HIS A 454 -23.19 -1.21 5.20
C HIS A 454 -24.46 -0.37 5.46
N GLU A 455 -25.23 -0.17 4.38
CA GLU A 455 -26.52 0.55 4.28
C GLU A 455 -26.49 2.09 4.16
N LEU A 456 -25.47 2.68 3.52
CA LEU A 456 -25.70 3.96 2.83
C LEU A 456 -26.37 3.75 1.46
N THR A 457 -27.59 3.24 1.51
CA THR A 457 -28.61 3.36 0.45
C THR A 457 -29.12 4.80 0.47
N ALA A 458 -28.28 5.78 0.11
CA ALA A 458 -28.73 7.14 -0.11
C ALA A 458 -29.34 7.23 -1.51
N ALA A 459 -30.61 6.82 -1.61
CA ALA A 459 -31.44 7.03 -2.77
C ALA A 459 -31.51 8.52 -3.15
N LYS A 460 -30.76 8.92 -4.17
CA LYS A 460 -31.16 9.96 -5.13
C LYS A 460 -30.78 9.51 -6.53
N THR A 461 -31.81 9.18 -7.31
CA THR A 461 -31.87 9.08 -8.77
C THR A 461 -30.65 9.58 -9.54
N LYS A 462 -29.61 8.74 -9.74
CA LYS A 462 -29.13 8.30 -11.08
C LYS A 462 -28.02 7.23 -11.10
N THR A 463 -27.43 6.83 -9.99
CA THR A 463 -26.52 5.66 -9.92
C THR A 463 -26.56 5.08 -8.51
N GLU A 464 -26.86 3.78 -8.37
CA GLU A 464 -26.76 3.09 -7.08
C GLU A 464 -25.28 2.91 -6.74
N LEU A 465 -24.89 3.27 -5.51
CA LEU A 465 -23.54 3.02 -4.99
C LEU A 465 -23.32 1.51 -4.87
N LEU A 466 -22.29 0.98 -5.53
CA LEU A 466 -21.89 -0.42 -5.43
C LEU A 466 -20.73 -0.58 -4.44
N THR A 467 -20.95 -1.30 -3.35
CA THR A 467 -19.91 -1.58 -2.34
C THR A 467 -19.28 -2.95 -2.59
N PHE A 468 -17.95 -2.98 -2.67
CA PHE A 468 -17.13 -4.18 -2.87
C PHE A 468 -16.27 -4.43 -1.62
N PRO A 469 -16.60 -5.41 -0.77
CA PRO A 469 -15.76 -5.78 0.35
C PRO A 469 -14.48 -6.48 -0.14
N MET A 470 -13.34 -5.99 0.31
CA MET A 470 -12.02 -6.48 -0.05
C MET A 470 -11.50 -7.43 1.03
N LYS A 471 -11.11 -8.64 0.63
CA LYS A 471 -10.39 -9.58 1.48
C LYS A 471 -8.99 -9.79 0.92
N GLN A 472 -8.08 -10.19 1.80
CA GLN A 472 -6.69 -10.46 1.41
C GLN A 472 -6.65 -11.53 0.30
N PHE A 473 -5.88 -11.27 -0.75
CA PHE A 473 -5.72 -12.11 -1.95
C PHE A 473 -6.98 -12.38 -2.79
N GLU A 474 -8.16 -11.89 -2.42
CA GLU A 474 -9.37 -11.98 -3.25
C GLU A 474 -9.41 -10.79 -4.22
N PRO A 475 -9.30 -11.01 -5.55
CA PRO A 475 -9.25 -9.92 -6.51
C PRO A 475 -10.62 -9.30 -6.73
N ILE A 476 -10.73 -7.98 -6.57
CA ILE A 476 -11.90 -7.21 -7.00
C ILE A 476 -11.68 -6.77 -8.44
N VAL A 477 -12.58 -7.17 -9.34
CA VAL A 477 -12.54 -6.80 -10.76
C VAL A 477 -13.76 -5.97 -11.10
N ILE A 478 -13.53 -4.70 -11.45
CA ILE A 478 -14.57 -3.80 -11.95
C ILE A 478 -14.43 -3.75 -13.48
N GLU A 479 -15.35 -4.41 -14.17
CA GLU A 479 -15.43 -4.41 -15.63
C GLU A 479 -16.15 -3.16 -16.14
N LYS A 480 -15.52 -2.43 -17.06
CA LYS A 480 -16.15 -1.32 -17.77
C LYS A 480 -16.19 -1.60 -19.26
N THR A 481 -17.35 -1.37 -19.85
CA THR A 481 -17.56 -1.49 -21.28
C THR A 481 -17.14 -0.18 -21.94
N SER A 482 -15.89 -0.10 -22.41
CA SER A 482 -15.50 1.03 -23.24
C SER A 482 -15.92 0.80 -24.70
N LYS A 483 -16.58 1.80 -25.29
CA LYS A 483 -16.93 1.84 -26.72
C LYS A 483 -15.76 2.27 -27.60
N TYR A 484 -14.73 2.89 -27.01
CA TYR A 484 -13.59 3.45 -27.73
C TYR A 484 -12.29 3.04 -27.03
N LEU A 485 -11.42 2.36 -27.77
CA LEU A 485 -10.08 2.00 -27.30
C LEU A 485 -9.12 3.05 -27.85
N ASP A 486 -8.45 3.79 -26.96
CA ASP A 486 -7.44 4.75 -27.38
C ASP A 486 -6.26 4.00 -28.01
N GLY A 487 -6.11 4.18 -29.32
CA GLY A 487 -5.03 3.62 -30.12
C GLY A 487 -4.02 4.69 -30.50
N ARG A 488 -2.73 4.40 -30.35
CA ARG A 488 -1.65 5.24 -30.87
C ARG A 488 -1.31 4.84 -32.30
N LEU A 489 -1.20 5.82 -33.19
CA LEU A 489 -0.67 5.60 -34.52
C LEU A 489 0.86 5.74 -34.50
N ASP A 490 1.60 4.76 -35.03
CA ASP A 490 3.05 4.86 -35.14
C ASP A 490 3.44 6.10 -35.96
N PRO A 491 4.39 6.95 -35.49
CA PRO A 491 4.76 8.18 -36.20
C PRO A 491 5.24 7.97 -37.64
N LYS A 492 5.89 6.83 -37.94
CA LYS A 492 6.35 6.50 -39.29
C LYS A 492 5.18 6.14 -40.20
N LEU A 493 4.19 5.44 -39.66
CA LEU A 493 2.96 5.12 -40.38
C LEU A 493 2.09 6.37 -40.58
N ALA A 494 2.02 7.23 -39.57
CA ALA A 494 1.34 8.53 -39.65
C ALA A 494 1.95 9.43 -40.74
N ALA A 495 3.29 9.45 -40.86
CA ALA A 495 3.98 10.23 -41.89
C ALA A 495 3.75 9.71 -43.32
N GLN A 496 3.35 8.44 -43.49
CA GLN A 496 3.02 7.84 -44.79
C GLN A 496 1.55 8.04 -45.18
N ALA A 497 0.71 8.49 -44.24
CA ALA A 497 -0.71 8.66 -44.45
C ALA A 497 -0.99 9.87 -45.35
N THR A 498 -1.72 9.67 -46.45
CA THR A 498 -2.14 10.77 -47.32
C THR A 498 -3.42 11.39 -46.79
N ILE A 499 -3.36 12.66 -46.40
CA ILE A 499 -4.51 13.40 -45.88
C ILE A 499 -5.43 13.78 -47.03
N THR A 500 -6.71 13.45 -46.89
CA THR A 500 -7.80 13.79 -47.80
C THR A 500 -8.89 14.54 -47.04
N GLU A 501 -9.63 15.41 -47.71
CA GLU A 501 -10.72 16.15 -47.06
C GLU A 501 -12.03 15.39 -47.24
N VAL A 502 -12.67 15.02 -46.13
CA VAL A 502 -13.98 14.35 -46.11
C VAL A 502 -14.91 15.16 -45.22
N ASN A 503 -15.99 15.68 -45.81
CA ASN A 503 -16.99 16.51 -45.12
C ASN A 503 -16.39 17.71 -44.34
N GLY A 504 -15.41 18.41 -44.93
CA GLY A 504 -14.78 19.58 -44.30
C GLY A 504 -13.82 19.24 -43.15
N LYS A 505 -13.45 17.96 -42.98
CA LYS A 505 -12.46 17.50 -42.01
C LYS A 505 -11.33 16.77 -42.72
N ALA A 506 -10.09 17.04 -42.31
CA ALA A 506 -8.92 16.30 -42.75
C ALA A 506 -9.00 14.86 -42.22
N ALA A 507 -8.98 13.88 -43.12
CA ALA A 507 -9.06 12.46 -42.83
C ALA A 507 -8.01 11.71 -43.67
N ALA A 508 -7.32 10.76 -43.06
CA ALA A 508 -6.37 9.89 -43.77
C ALA A 508 -6.75 8.43 -43.53
N CYS A 509 -6.69 7.60 -44.58
CA CYS A 509 -6.84 6.16 -44.45
C CYS A 509 -5.47 5.58 -44.06
N VAL A 510 -5.44 4.78 -42.99
CA VAL A 510 -4.20 4.18 -42.51
C VAL A 510 -4.44 2.70 -42.23
N SER A 511 -3.60 1.84 -42.81
CA SER A 511 -3.65 0.38 -42.65
C SER A 511 -2.32 -0.12 -42.11
N GLY A 512 -2.36 -0.95 -41.07
CA GLY A 512 -1.16 -1.44 -40.41
C GLY A 512 -1.44 -2.67 -39.55
N VAL A 513 -0.40 -3.14 -38.86
CA VAL A 513 -0.50 -4.23 -37.87
C VAL A 513 -0.75 -3.61 -36.50
N LEU A 514 -1.84 -4.02 -35.86
CA LEU A 514 -2.17 -3.59 -34.52
C LEU A 514 -1.36 -4.41 -33.51
N ASN A 515 -0.33 -3.80 -32.92
CA ASN A 515 0.40 -4.40 -31.82
C ASN A 515 -0.34 -4.11 -30.51
N VAL A 516 -0.84 -5.17 -29.89
CA VAL A 516 -1.50 -5.11 -28.59
C VAL A 516 -0.51 -5.55 -27.53
N LYS A 517 -0.10 -4.63 -26.65
CA LYS A 517 0.73 -4.95 -25.49
C LYS A 517 0.11 -4.32 -24.24
N ARG A 518 -0.24 -5.15 -23.24
CA ARG A 518 -0.85 -4.70 -21.99
C ARG A 518 -2.03 -3.71 -22.21
N LYS A 519 -2.98 -4.04 -23.09
CA LYS A 519 -4.13 -3.17 -23.45
C LYS A 519 -3.78 -1.80 -24.05
N ALA A 520 -2.53 -1.56 -24.44
CA ALA A 520 -2.15 -0.48 -25.33
C ALA A 520 -2.22 -0.95 -26.78
N PHE A 521 -2.88 -0.15 -27.63
CA PHE A 521 -3.13 -0.46 -29.02
C PHE A 521 -2.24 0.44 -29.88
N VAL A 522 -1.16 -0.10 -30.47
CA VAL A 522 -0.28 0.67 -31.36
C VAL A 522 -0.43 0.15 -32.78
N LEU A 523 -0.91 0.99 -33.70
CA LEU A 523 -1.00 0.65 -35.12
C LEU A 523 0.33 0.95 -35.80
N GLY A 524 1.10 -0.09 -36.13
CA GLY A 524 2.41 -0.01 -36.78
C GLY A 524 2.37 -0.40 -38.26
N PRO A 525 3.43 -0.08 -39.04
CA PRO A 525 3.50 -0.46 -40.44
C PRO A 525 3.52 -1.98 -40.62
N SER A 526 2.91 -2.46 -41.71
CA SER A 526 2.92 -3.88 -42.03
C SER A 526 4.34 -4.36 -42.31
N LEU A 527 4.87 -5.27 -41.48
CA LEU A 527 6.13 -5.94 -41.77
C LEU A 527 5.92 -6.81 -42.99
N VAL A 528 6.49 -6.41 -44.13
CA VAL A 528 6.63 -7.29 -45.29
C VAL A 528 7.57 -8.42 -44.87
N PHE A 529 7.01 -9.57 -44.51
CA PHE A 529 7.79 -10.80 -44.42
C PHE A 529 8.34 -11.10 -45.83
N PRO A 530 9.66 -11.34 -46.00
CA PRO A 530 10.17 -11.81 -47.28
C PRO A 530 9.52 -13.16 -47.58
N ALA A 531 8.92 -13.26 -48.76
CA ALA A 531 8.23 -14.46 -49.21
C ALA A 531 9.13 -15.69 -49.12
N ILE A 532 8.57 -16.77 -48.56
CA ILE A 532 9.09 -18.13 -48.64
C ILE A 532 9.25 -18.47 -50.13
N PRO A 533 10.42 -18.90 -50.62
CA PRO A 533 10.54 -19.35 -52.00
C PRO A 533 9.87 -20.73 -52.13
N SER A 534 8.88 -20.80 -53.02
CA SER A 534 8.26 -22.04 -53.47
C SER A 534 9.29 -22.93 -54.19
N SER A 535 9.42 -24.15 -53.72
CA SER A 535 10.17 -25.23 -54.36
C SER A 535 9.50 -25.71 -55.65
N SER A 536 10.24 -25.73 -56.76
CA SER A 536 10.21 -26.83 -57.74
C SER A 536 11.34 -26.69 -58.78
N ASP A 537 12.23 -27.68 -58.70
CA ASP A 537 12.92 -28.44 -59.74
C ASP A 537 13.95 -27.86 -60.73
N VAL A 538 15.20 -28.31 -60.46
CA VAL A 538 16.15 -29.07 -61.32
C VAL A 538 16.55 -28.51 -62.69
N SER A 539 17.84 -28.11 -62.83
CA SER A 539 18.83 -28.83 -63.66
C SER A 539 20.23 -28.18 -63.67
N ASP A 540 21.20 -29.02 -63.31
CA ASP A 540 22.60 -29.20 -63.75
C ASP A 540 23.66 -28.09 -63.94
N GLU A 541 24.81 -28.43 -63.31
CA GLU A 541 26.21 -28.31 -63.74
C GLU A 541 26.84 -26.94 -64.10
N SER A 542 27.70 -26.44 -63.19
CA SER A 542 29.18 -26.58 -63.27
C SER A 542 30.00 -25.39 -62.75
N LYS A 543 30.91 -25.71 -61.82
CA LYS A 543 32.32 -25.28 -61.70
C LYS A 543 32.73 -23.82 -61.37
N LEU A 544 33.44 -23.76 -60.21
CA LEU A 544 34.81 -23.23 -59.97
C LEU A 544 35.01 -21.89 -59.21
N LYS A 545 35.49 -22.08 -57.95
CA LYS A 545 36.71 -21.55 -57.29
C LYS A 545 36.83 -20.13 -56.72
N GLY A 546 37.31 -20.11 -55.47
CA GLY A 546 38.15 -19.07 -54.83
C GLY A 546 38.13 -19.15 -53.29
N THR A 547 38.88 -20.05 -52.63
CA THR A 547 40.13 -19.78 -51.87
C THR A 547 40.01 -18.72 -50.76
N GLY A 548 40.33 -18.93 -49.47
CA GLY A 548 40.83 -20.10 -48.74
C GLY A 548 41.31 -19.78 -47.30
N LYS A 549 41.81 -20.84 -46.63
CA LYS A 549 42.70 -20.93 -45.43
C LYS A 549 42.05 -20.71 -44.03
N ARG A 550 41.84 -21.77 -43.21
CA ARG A 550 42.76 -22.62 -42.38
C ARG A 550 43.10 -21.94 -41.03
N LYS A 551 42.95 -22.52 -39.82
CA LYS A 551 43.43 -23.80 -39.21
C LYS A 551 42.65 -24.07 -37.89
N ALA A 552 42.13 -25.28 -37.60
CA ALA A 552 42.72 -26.47 -36.91
C ALA A 552 42.87 -26.31 -35.38
N SER A 553 42.45 -27.21 -34.47
CA SER A 553 42.73 -28.66 -34.28
C SER A 553 41.78 -29.29 -33.21
N SER A 554 41.02 -30.38 -33.42
CA SER A 554 41.28 -31.85 -33.33
C SER A 554 41.27 -32.51 -31.93
N ILE A 555 40.47 -33.59 -31.77
CA ILE A 555 40.59 -34.86 -30.96
C ILE A 555 39.18 -35.51 -30.98
N SER A 556 38.87 -36.49 -31.86
CA SER A 556 39.11 -37.96 -31.90
C SER A 556 37.94 -38.82 -31.36
N ASP A 557 37.56 -39.80 -32.16
CA ASP A 557 36.37 -40.67 -32.11
C ASP A 557 36.33 -41.76 -31.02
N ALA A 558 35.10 -42.26 -30.85
CA ALA A 558 34.66 -43.62 -30.46
C ALA A 558 34.53 -43.96 -28.97
N ASP A 559 33.28 -44.03 -28.46
CA ASP A 559 32.64 -45.33 -28.21
C ASP A 559 31.13 -45.22 -28.00
N ALA A 560 30.41 -46.22 -28.51
CA ALA A 560 28.97 -46.33 -28.46
C ALA A 560 28.50 -46.99 -27.15
N SER A 561 27.68 -46.28 -26.38
CA SER A 561 26.68 -46.90 -25.50
C SER A 561 25.47 -45.98 -25.42
N SER A 562 24.41 -46.37 -26.13
CA SER A 562 23.11 -45.73 -26.13
C SER A 562 22.42 -45.91 -24.77
N THR A 563 22.49 -44.89 -23.92
CA THR A 563 21.46 -44.60 -22.92
C THR A 563 20.67 -43.39 -23.42
N PRO A 564 19.32 -43.40 -23.37
CA PRO A 564 18.58 -42.19 -23.67
C PRO A 564 18.99 -41.15 -22.64
N GLN A 565 19.68 -40.09 -23.07
CA GLN A 565 19.82 -38.90 -22.26
C GLN A 565 18.39 -38.43 -21.97
N SER A 566 17.99 -38.45 -20.69
CA SER A 566 16.81 -37.71 -20.24
C SER A 566 17.07 -36.27 -20.63
N ILE A 567 16.40 -35.81 -21.69
CA ILE A 567 16.25 -34.39 -21.93
C ILE A 567 15.26 -33.96 -20.84
N ASP A 568 15.80 -33.47 -19.72
CA ASP A 568 15.01 -32.78 -18.71
C ASP A 568 14.54 -31.46 -19.32
N TYR A 569 13.43 -31.54 -20.05
CA TYR A 569 12.68 -30.40 -20.49
C TYR A 569 11.92 -29.85 -19.28
N LYS A 570 12.53 -28.91 -18.56
CA LYS A 570 11.81 -28.05 -17.63
C LYS A 570 11.13 -26.94 -18.45
N GLU A 571 9.91 -27.20 -18.88
CA GLU A 571 9.04 -26.11 -19.30
C GLU A 571 8.76 -25.23 -18.08
N LYS A 572 8.89 -23.90 -18.22
CA LYS A 572 8.38 -22.97 -17.20
C LYS A 572 6.85 -23.06 -17.23
N SER A 573 6.29 -24.04 -16.52
CA SER A 573 4.86 -24.19 -16.38
C SER A 573 4.36 -23.14 -15.39
N ASN A 574 3.61 -22.17 -15.91
CA ASN A 574 2.89 -21.25 -15.05
C ASN A 574 1.78 -22.03 -14.32
N LEU A 575 1.66 -21.83 -13.02
CA LEU A 575 0.59 -22.37 -12.20
C LEU A 575 -0.67 -21.53 -12.41
N LEU A 576 -1.83 -22.16 -12.57
CA LEU A 576 -3.10 -21.47 -12.77
C LEU A 576 -3.92 -21.57 -11.49
N LEU A 577 -4.28 -20.43 -10.90
CA LEU A 577 -5.03 -20.34 -9.64
C LEU A 577 -6.31 -19.51 -9.81
N GLY A 578 -7.42 -20.03 -9.31
CA GLY A 578 -8.72 -19.39 -9.35
C GLY A 578 -9.87 -20.39 -9.48
N GLN A 579 -11.10 -19.94 -9.24
CA GLN A 579 -12.30 -20.71 -9.53
C GLN A 579 -12.89 -20.27 -10.87
N VAL A 580 -13.37 -21.23 -11.64
CA VAL A 580 -14.07 -20.99 -12.91
C VAL A 580 -15.56 -20.81 -12.61
N ASP A 581 -16.12 -19.69 -13.05
CA ASP A 581 -17.53 -19.35 -12.92
C ASP A 581 -18.31 -19.83 -14.15
N GLU A 582 -19.29 -20.72 -13.93
CA GLU A 582 -20.10 -21.31 -14.99
C GLU A 582 -20.96 -20.30 -15.77
N ASP A 583 -21.47 -19.26 -15.10
CA ASP A 583 -22.31 -18.24 -15.73
C ASP A 583 -21.47 -17.30 -16.59
N ARG A 584 -20.26 -16.98 -16.12
CA ARG A 584 -19.28 -16.19 -16.89
C ARG A 584 -18.78 -16.96 -18.10
N LEU A 585 -18.50 -18.25 -17.94
CA LEU A 585 -18.08 -19.12 -19.04
C LEU A 585 -19.20 -19.28 -20.09
N MET A 586 -20.45 -19.45 -19.66
CA MET A 586 -21.62 -19.48 -20.56
C MET A 586 -21.75 -18.18 -21.36
N LYS A 587 -21.58 -17.02 -20.70
CA LYS A 587 -21.63 -15.71 -21.39
C LYS A 587 -20.52 -15.58 -22.44
N GLN A 588 -19.31 -16.04 -22.15
CA GLN A 588 -18.19 -16.02 -23.11
C GLN A 588 -18.48 -16.91 -24.32
N VAL A 589 -19.00 -18.12 -24.12
CA VAL A 589 -19.40 -19.02 -25.20
C VAL A 589 -20.49 -18.41 -26.08
N LYS A 590 -21.55 -17.83 -25.48
CA LYS A 590 -22.64 -17.17 -26.22
C LYS A 590 -22.21 -15.88 -26.93
N THR A 591 -21.18 -15.21 -26.43
CA THR A 591 -20.61 -14.02 -27.09
C THR A 591 -19.83 -14.41 -28.34
N HIS A 592 -19.13 -15.55 -28.29
CA HIS A 592 -18.39 -16.08 -29.44
C HIS A 592 -19.30 -16.75 -30.47
N ASP A 593 -20.30 -17.51 -30.02
CA ASP A 593 -21.32 -18.14 -30.86
C ASP A 593 -22.73 -17.85 -30.31
N PRO A 594 -23.43 -16.84 -30.85
CA PRO A 594 -24.77 -16.46 -30.40
C PRO A 594 -25.84 -17.56 -30.56
N GLN A 595 -25.58 -18.59 -31.38
CA GLN A 595 -26.48 -19.72 -31.59
C GLN A 595 -26.11 -20.93 -30.71
N ALA A 596 -25.01 -20.87 -29.95
CA ALA A 596 -24.59 -21.96 -29.08
C ALA A 596 -25.59 -22.18 -27.93
N GLN A 597 -26.10 -23.42 -27.86
CA GLN A 597 -26.89 -23.89 -26.73
C GLN A 597 -25.94 -24.43 -25.66
N VAL A 598 -26.01 -23.84 -24.46
CA VAL A 598 -25.20 -24.24 -23.30
C VAL A 598 -26.16 -24.81 -22.25
N TYR A 599 -25.95 -26.06 -21.87
CA TYR A 599 -26.73 -26.74 -20.84
C TYR A 599 -25.89 -26.83 -19.58
N ILE A 600 -26.39 -26.29 -18.47
CA ILE A 600 -25.75 -26.35 -17.16
C ILE A 600 -26.63 -27.20 -16.24
N SER A 601 -26.05 -28.20 -15.60
CA SER A 601 -26.71 -29.04 -14.61
C SER A 601 -25.84 -29.18 -13.37
N GLN A 602 -26.47 -29.26 -12.19
CA GLN A 602 -25.79 -29.68 -10.98
C GLN A 602 -25.29 -31.11 -11.14
N GLY A 603 -24.04 -31.36 -10.73
CA GLY A 603 -23.43 -32.67 -10.90
C GLY A 603 -23.99 -33.74 -9.96
N GLN A 604 -23.79 -34.99 -10.36
CA GLN A 604 -24.04 -36.16 -9.52
C GLN A 604 -22.69 -36.71 -9.03
N GLY A 605 -22.57 -36.98 -7.72
CA GLY A 605 -21.32 -37.42 -7.10
C GLY A 605 -20.46 -36.26 -6.61
N ASP A 606 -19.13 -36.36 -6.72
CA ASP A 606 -18.18 -35.34 -6.23
C ASP A 606 -18.12 -34.08 -7.11
N ALA A 607 -18.75 -34.06 -8.28
CA ALA A 607 -18.72 -32.92 -9.20
C ALA A 607 -19.84 -31.91 -8.90
N ASP A 608 -19.49 -30.62 -8.83
CA ASP A 608 -20.43 -29.55 -8.48
C ASP A 608 -21.27 -29.11 -9.69
N VAL A 609 -20.63 -28.96 -10.86
CA VAL A 609 -21.30 -28.44 -12.06
C VAL A 609 -20.86 -29.21 -13.31
N PHE A 610 -21.83 -29.60 -14.14
CA PHE A 610 -21.62 -30.07 -15.50
C PHE A 610 -22.18 -29.07 -16.51
N MET A 611 -21.35 -28.74 -17.50
CA MET A 611 -21.73 -27.91 -18.63
C MET A 611 -21.55 -28.69 -19.93
N SER A 612 -22.57 -28.71 -20.77
CA SER A 612 -22.56 -29.35 -22.09
C SER A 612 -22.81 -28.31 -23.18
N ILE A 613 -21.93 -28.29 -24.19
CA ILE A 613 -21.96 -27.36 -25.32
C ILE A 613 -21.99 -28.18 -26.62
N PRO A 614 -23.18 -28.57 -27.13
CA PRO A 614 -23.28 -29.47 -28.27
C PRO A 614 -22.70 -28.90 -29.57
N SER A 615 -22.74 -27.58 -29.78
CA SER A 615 -22.16 -26.96 -30.98
C SER A 615 -20.65 -27.14 -31.08
N LEU A 616 -19.97 -27.14 -29.92
CA LEU A 616 -18.53 -27.34 -29.80
C LEU A 616 -18.14 -28.81 -29.58
N ASP A 617 -19.12 -29.71 -29.45
CA ASP A 617 -18.91 -31.10 -29.03
C ASP A 617 -18.00 -31.16 -27.79
N ALA A 618 -18.37 -30.39 -26.76
CA ALA A 618 -17.57 -30.19 -25.58
C ALA A 618 -18.39 -30.36 -24.29
N ARG A 619 -17.76 -30.96 -23.28
CA ARG A 619 -18.28 -31.08 -21.92
C ARG A 619 -17.26 -30.51 -20.94
N ILE A 620 -17.75 -29.80 -19.94
CA ILE A 620 -16.93 -29.20 -18.90
C ILE A 620 -17.48 -29.63 -17.55
N THR A 621 -16.60 -30.15 -16.70
CA THR A 621 -16.92 -30.58 -15.34
C THR A 621 -16.12 -29.73 -14.37
N LEU A 622 -16.82 -29.09 -13.43
CA LEU A 622 -16.24 -28.23 -12.41
C LEU A 622 -16.41 -28.88 -11.03
N TRP A 623 -15.29 -29.03 -10.32
CA TRP A 623 -15.25 -29.37 -8.90
C TRP A 623 -14.80 -28.11 -8.14
N LYS A 624 -15.74 -27.31 -7.68
CA LYS A 624 -15.53 -26.07 -6.94
C LYS A 624 -14.85 -26.31 -5.59
N GLU A 625 -15.22 -27.39 -4.90
CA GLU A 625 -14.60 -27.73 -3.60
C GLU A 625 -13.13 -28.14 -3.72
N THR A 626 -12.76 -28.85 -4.79
CA THR A 626 -11.38 -29.34 -4.98
C THR A 626 -10.55 -28.51 -5.97
N GLY A 627 -11.13 -27.44 -6.52
CA GLY A 627 -10.46 -26.54 -7.48
C GLY A 627 -10.09 -27.21 -8.81
N LYS A 628 -10.81 -28.25 -9.23
CA LYS A 628 -10.52 -28.99 -10.48
C LYS A 628 -11.49 -28.59 -11.59
N THR A 629 -10.97 -28.50 -12.81
CA THR A 629 -11.76 -28.28 -14.03
C THR A 629 -11.32 -29.28 -15.08
N LEU A 630 -12.26 -30.03 -15.65
CA LEU A 630 -12.03 -30.96 -16.75
C LEU A 630 -12.78 -30.45 -17.99
N VAL A 631 -12.09 -30.40 -19.12
CA VAL A 631 -12.67 -30.08 -20.44
C VAL A 631 -12.50 -31.30 -21.34
N GLU A 632 -13.60 -31.87 -21.79
CA GLU A 632 -13.65 -33.01 -22.70
C GLU A 632 -14.19 -32.54 -24.06
N THR A 633 -13.42 -32.69 -25.12
CA THR A 633 -13.88 -32.39 -26.49
C THR A 633 -13.04 -33.15 -27.52
N GLU A 634 -13.66 -33.57 -28.62
CA GLU A 634 -12.97 -34.23 -29.74
C GLU A 634 -12.38 -33.22 -30.75
N LYS A 635 -12.73 -31.94 -30.64
CA LYS A 635 -12.30 -30.87 -31.57
C LYS A 635 -11.19 -30.03 -30.97
N GLU A 636 -10.05 -30.00 -31.64
CA GLU A 636 -8.86 -29.26 -31.17
C GLU A 636 -9.08 -27.74 -31.11
N ASP A 637 -9.82 -27.17 -32.07
CA ASP A 637 -10.19 -25.75 -32.08
C ASP A 637 -11.12 -25.38 -30.91
N ALA A 638 -12.07 -26.26 -30.57
CA ALA A 638 -12.95 -26.09 -29.43
C ALA A 638 -12.19 -26.19 -28.11
N ARG A 639 -11.21 -27.10 -28.03
CA ARG A 639 -10.31 -27.24 -26.88
C ARG A 639 -9.54 -25.95 -26.64
N ALA A 640 -8.85 -25.43 -27.67
CA ALA A 640 -8.06 -24.20 -27.56
C ALA A 640 -8.93 -23.00 -27.14
N LEU A 641 -10.12 -22.87 -27.72
CA LEU A 641 -11.07 -21.81 -27.43
C LEU A 641 -11.59 -21.88 -25.98
N LEU A 642 -12.06 -23.05 -25.53
CA LEU A 642 -12.57 -23.23 -24.17
C LEU A 642 -11.46 -23.07 -23.12
N THR A 643 -10.26 -23.58 -23.41
CA THR A 643 -9.08 -23.33 -22.58
C THR A 643 -8.79 -21.83 -22.46
N SER A 644 -8.86 -21.06 -23.55
CA SER A 644 -8.64 -19.61 -23.49
C SER A 644 -9.66 -18.87 -22.61
N PHE A 645 -10.93 -19.29 -22.64
CA PHE A 645 -11.99 -18.70 -21.81
C PHE A 645 -11.81 -19.03 -20.33
N ILE A 646 -11.42 -20.28 -20.03
CA ILE A 646 -11.11 -20.70 -18.66
C ILE A 646 -9.87 -19.94 -18.15
N LEU A 647 -8.80 -19.86 -18.94
CA LEU A 647 -7.59 -19.13 -18.57
C LEU A 647 -7.84 -17.63 -18.33
N ALA A 648 -8.77 -17.01 -19.06
CA ALA A 648 -9.15 -15.62 -18.83
C ALA A 648 -9.80 -15.38 -17.46
N GLN A 649 -10.26 -16.44 -16.78
CA GLN A 649 -10.81 -16.39 -15.42
C GLN A 649 -9.77 -16.74 -14.35
N LEU A 650 -8.64 -17.34 -14.73
CA LEU A 650 -7.60 -17.81 -13.81
C LEU A 650 -6.41 -16.85 -13.74
N VAL A 651 -5.71 -16.87 -12.61
CA VAL A 651 -4.46 -16.14 -12.39
C VAL A 651 -3.30 -17.04 -12.78
N VAL A 652 -2.42 -16.52 -13.63
CA VAL A 652 -1.18 -17.18 -14.05
C VAL A 652 -0.08 -16.80 -13.06
N ILE A 653 0.40 -17.77 -12.28
CA ILE A 653 1.58 -17.64 -11.41
C ILE A 653 2.77 -18.26 -12.14
N SER A 654 3.70 -17.44 -12.62
CA SER A 654 4.95 -17.94 -13.18
C SER A 654 5.89 -18.40 -12.06
N GLN A 655 6.35 -19.65 -12.12
CA GLN A 655 7.51 -20.06 -11.31
C GLN A 655 8.75 -19.30 -11.82
N GLY A 656 9.43 -18.59 -10.92
CA GLY A 656 10.65 -17.81 -11.21
C GLY A 656 11.77 -18.65 -11.78
#